data_AF-A0A914M6L1-F1
#
_entry.id   AF-A0A914M6L1-F1
#
_cell.length_a   1.000
_cell.length_b   1.000
_cell.length_c   1.000
_cell.angle_alpha   90.00
_cell.angle_beta   90.00
_cell.angle_gamma   90.00
#
_symmetry.space_group_name_H-M   'P 1'
#
loop_
_entity.id
_entity.type
_entity.pdbx_description
1 polymer ?
#
loop_
_entity_poly.entity_id
_entity_poly.type
_entity_poly.pdbx_seq_one_letter_code
_entity_poly.pdbx_strand_id
1 'polypeptide(L)'
;MTNEHFRGSIQFYQKQYGNCMTICREIGSVDLLITFTMNPEAEELRRMIPDGYSWADRPMEVCRLFVDKLKELECDLTQREVMGPVKGWFWSLEHQKRGLPHVHFAVILDWDRMRTKGCIFTKEDYMDQYISAEIPDLPNESDQSQSAQLQRELYRVIVSANIHKCDKRCLRDGRCKQRFPKKYADDNKYSDNAYPDYKRRAPAPNEQERKKDPLIYGNAHSYTDRYGQQHFITNTNVVPYSPFLSSKYKAHINVELVAGDGSVKYICKYTMKGADMAFIKIQAEGFEGNALRFDQFHQIRLARYITPMEAFLSIWGVPLVKKSHQVDELDLHGPEGHKVAFQEGEEEIIGERLLAQREAGEERLTQLTSYFAFNRELKEKGKPRLCLTYAKAYRRLRYDKIKKSWNFYVDQSVVRKKLCRMRTVSPTNKDLLAIRILLTTVEDPTCWDDLRTFNGQLYFNFIEAAKARGLLDDDNIWKETIAEAFGSQKRVRQRIRWLALFFGSANLSNPTALLDYVLGLKEDWLVGTRVAGKSFEARKEYVLNALEWFLRVNGVRPDELERDDDTYQSACEKIGLPRPTCRNIQPELLIQAEIDADTMLNNNVDPILLEKNQRKNKQRYYLDLYLSDPQPNDEQKAIIEEIKAGMQSARYVIDGESREFATNIPRFFFITGEGGSGKTFTYNKLIELLFASGFRVLPMASTGIAAELLHTGATVHKRLCRQRNVDASTYPNVEYQSMYAEVLRNIHGFIIDEVSMQHRDVLDFVDRLLRSIAPPNLQSTPFGGKVSAR
;
A
#
# COMPACT_ATOMS: atom_id res chain seq x y z
N MET A 1 -15.20 16.91 13.19
CA MET A 1 -16.03 16.87 11.97
C MET A 1 -15.31 16.05 10.90
N THR A 2 -15.56 14.74 10.84
CA THR A 2 -14.94 13.82 9.87
C THR A 2 -16.03 12.95 9.26
N ASN A 3 -16.80 13.55 8.36
CA ASN A 3 -17.92 12.88 7.72
C ASN A 3 -17.49 12.39 6.33
N GLU A 4 -17.68 11.10 6.05
CA GLU A 4 -17.46 10.51 4.71
C GLU A 4 -18.32 11.16 3.61
N HIS A 5 -19.37 11.87 3.98
CA HIS A 5 -20.20 12.66 3.08
C HIS A 5 -19.56 14.01 2.69
N PHE A 6 -18.50 14.45 3.38
CA PHE A 6 -17.78 15.65 2.98
C PHE A 6 -16.87 15.34 1.78
N ARG A 7 -17.30 15.82 0.61
CA ARG A 7 -16.66 15.57 -0.68
C ARG A 7 -15.22 16.07 -0.72
N GLY A 8 -14.29 15.17 -1.04
CA GLY A 8 -12.85 15.45 -1.10
C GLY A 8 -12.12 15.43 0.26
N SER A 9 -12.78 15.00 1.34
CA SER A 9 -12.12 14.62 2.59
C SER A 9 -11.25 13.36 2.43
N ILE A 10 -10.37 13.12 3.39
CA ILE A 10 -9.60 11.87 3.49
C ILE A 10 -10.54 10.66 3.54
N GLN A 11 -11.60 10.72 4.36
CA GLN A 11 -12.58 9.64 4.48
C GLN A 11 -13.33 9.39 3.16
N PHE A 12 -13.66 10.46 2.41
CA PHE A 12 -14.24 10.34 1.07
C PHE A 12 -13.31 9.57 0.13
N TYR A 13 -12.03 9.96 0.03
CA TYR A 13 -11.07 9.29 -0.86
C TYR A 13 -10.76 7.86 -0.41
N GLN A 14 -10.71 7.57 0.91
CA GLN A 14 -10.59 6.21 1.43
C GLN A 14 -11.78 5.33 1.04
N LYS A 15 -13.01 5.87 1.10
CA LYS A 15 -14.22 5.19 0.62
C LYS A 15 -14.15 4.92 -0.88
N GLN A 16 -13.74 5.92 -1.68
CA GLN A 16 -13.62 5.74 -3.13
C GLN A 16 -12.54 4.73 -3.49
N TYR A 17 -11.42 4.72 -2.77
CA TYR A 17 -10.37 3.71 -2.89
C TYR A 17 -10.92 2.29 -2.63
N GLY A 18 -11.66 2.09 -1.53
CA GLY A 18 -12.27 0.79 -1.23
C GLY A 18 -13.27 0.34 -2.31
N ASN A 19 -14.00 1.29 -2.90
CA ASN A 19 -14.89 1.02 -4.02
C ASN A 19 -14.12 0.61 -5.28
N CYS A 20 -13.07 1.33 -5.66
CA CYS A 20 -12.23 0.98 -6.81
C CYS A 20 -11.56 -0.39 -6.64
N MET A 21 -11.06 -0.71 -5.45
CA MET A 21 -10.52 -2.05 -5.14
C MET A 21 -11.57 -3.15 -5.30
N THR A 22 -12.84 -2.87 -4.97
CA THR A 22 -13.94 -3.83 -5.17
C THR A 22 -14.21 -4.04 -6.66
N ILE A 23 -14.18 -2.98 -7.47
CA ILE A 23 -14.28 -3.11 -8.93
C ILE A 23 -13.14 -3.97 -9.45
N CYS A 24 -11.89 -3.71 -9.05
CA CYS A 24 -10.76 -4.50 -9.52
C CYS A 24 -10.86 -5.97 -9.10
N ARG A 25 -11.34 -6.25 -7.89
CA ARG A 25 -11.52 -7.64 -7.40
C ARG A 25 -12.59 -8.40 -8.16
N GLU A 26 -13.72 -7.77 -8.49
CA GLU A 26 -14.85 -8.46 -9.12
C GLU A 26 -14.76 -8.46 -10.66
N ILE A 27 -14.10 -7.48 -11.26
CA ILE A 27 -14.06 -7.27 -12.72
C ILE A 27 -12.70 -7.62 -13.34
N GLY A 28 -11.59 -7.31 -12.65
CA GLY A 28 -10.23 -7.54 -13.14
C GLY A 28 -9.23 -6.44 -12.75
N SER A 29 -7.94 -6.74 -12.86
CA SER A 29 -6.85 -5.78 -12.64
C SER A 29 -6.93 -4.60 -13.62
N VAL A 30 -6.40 -3.44 -13.24
CA VAL A 30 -6.31 -2.28 -14.15
C VAL A 30 -5.25 -2.58 -15.20
N ASP A 31 -5.57 -2.34 -16.47
CA ASP A 31 -4.66 -2.55 -17.60
C ASP A 31 -4.04 -1.25 -18.11
N LEU A 32 -4.79 -0.14 -18.09
CA LEU A 32 -4.31 1.16 -18.54
C LEU A 32 -4.44 2.22 -17.47
N LEU A 33 -3.40 3.03 -17.34
CA LEU A 33 -3.43 4.31 -16.67
C LEU A 33 -3.29 5.42 -17.71
N ILE A 34 -4.37 6.15 -17.92
CA ILE A 34 -4.42 7.28 -18.86
C ILE A 34 -4.50 8.55 -18.04
N THR A 35 -3.62 9.50 -18.34
CA THR A 35 -3.72 10.83 -17.75
C THR A 35 -4.00 11.86 -18.84
N PHE A 36 -4.91 12.78 -18.56
CA PHE A 36 -5.26 13.86 -19.48
C PHE A 36 -5.11 15.20 -18.77
N THR A 37 -4.28 16.07 -19.33
CA THR A 37 -4.07 17.44 -18.86
C THR A 37 -4.62 18.39 -19.90
N MET A 38 -5.46 19.35 -19.50
CA MET A 38 -5.99 20.34 -20.43
C MET A 38 -4.83 21.12 -21.09
N ASN A 39 -4.98 21.42 -22.38
CA ASN A 39 -4.01 22.24 -23.13
C ASN A 39 -4.38 23.74 -22.99
N PRO A 40 -3.50 24.60 -22.44
CA PRO A 40 -3.78 26.03 -22.33
C PRO A 40 -3.83 26.73 -23.70
N GLU A 41 -3.19 26.14 -24.71
CA GLU A 41 -3.11 26.67 -26.07
C GLU A 41 -4.18 26.06 -27.00
N ALA A 42 -5.17 25.38 -26.44
CA ALA A 42 -6.29 24.85 -27.22
C ALA A 42 -6.96 25.97 -28.01
N GLU A 43 -7.19 25.76 -29.31
CA GLU A 43 -7.76 26.78 -30.19
C GLU A 43 -9.17 27.18 -29.75
N GLU A 44 -9.95 26.20 -29.26
CA GLU A 44 -11.27 26.44 -28.69
C GLU A 44 -11.19 27.37 -27.47
N LEU A 45 -10.16 27.20 -26.64
CA LEU A 45 -9.95 28.05 -25.47
C LEU A 45 -9.51 29.46 -25.86
N ARG A 46 -8.60 29.59 -26.83
CA ARG A 46 -8.17 30.90 -27.35
C ARG A 46 -9.33 31.70 -27.95
N ARG A 47 -10.31 31.04 -28.58
CA ARG A 47 -11.53 31.70 -29.08
C ARG A 47 -12.50 32.13 -27.97
N MET A 48 -12.44 31.46 -26.81
CA MET A 48 -13.30 31.76 -25.65
C MET A 48 -12.72 32.86 -24.75
N ILE A 49 -11.40 33.00 -24.70
CA ILE A 49 -10.71 33.97 -23.85
C ILE A 49 -10.52 35.28 -24.63
N PRO A 50 -10.98 36.43 -24.10
CA PRO A 50 -10.76 37.73 -24.74
C PRO A 50 -9.28 38.10 -24.80
N ASP A 51 -8.92 38.91 -25.81
CA ASP A 51 -7.56 39.44 -25.96
C ASP A 51 -7.08 40.15 -24.68
N GLY A 52 -5.82 39.92 -24.33
CA GLY A 52 -5.18 40.49 -23.12
C GLY A 52 -5.40 39.69 -21.83
N TYR A 53 -6.24 38.65 -21.83
CA TYR A 53 -6.42 37.74 -20.70
C TYR A 53 -5.71 36.40 -20.92
N SER A 54 -5.27 35.77 -19.83
CA SER A 54 -4.74 34.40 -19.85
C SER A 54 -5.79 33.39 -19.39
N TRP A 55 -5.53 32.10 -19.64
CA TRP A 55 -6.36 31.00 -19.12
C TRP A 55 -6.45 30.99 -17.59
N ALA A 56 -5.44 31.54 -16.89
CA ALA A 56 -5.44 31.61 -15.43
C ALA A 56 -6.47 32.64 -14.92
N ASP A 57 -6.75 33.67 -15.71
CA ASP A 57 -7.73 34.73 -15.39
C ASP A 57 -9.17 34.31 -15.73
N ARG A 58 -9.33 33.26 -16.54
CA ARG A 58 -10.61 32.74 -17.05
C ARG A 58 -10.85 31.28 -16.68
N PRO A 59 -10.91 30.95 -15.38
CA PRO A 59 -11.02 29.56 -14.91
C PRO A 59 -12.32 28.87 -15.32
N MET A 60 -13.41 29.63 -15.48
CA MET A 60 -14.71 29.09 -15.85
C MET A 60 -14.68 28.48 -17.27
N GLU A 61 -14.13 29.22 -18.23
CA GLU A 61 -13.99 28.83 -19.62
C GLU A 61 -13.10 27.58 -19.75
N VAL A 62 -11.99 27.55 -19.02
CA VAL A 62 -11.09 26.39 -18.93
C VAL A 62 -11.81 25.16 -18.37
N CYS A 63 -12.49 25.29 -17.23
CA CYS A 63 -13.20 24.19 -16.60
C CYS A 63 -14.32 23.64 -17.49
N ARG A 64 -15.05 24.52 -18.20
CA ARG A 64 -16.13 24.10 -19.10
C ARG A 64 -15.61 23.27 -20.26
N LEU A 65 -14.59 23.77 -20.96
CA LEU A 65 -13.97 23.06 -22.07
C LEU A 65 -13.34 21.74 -21.62
N PHE A 66 -12.70 21.73 -20.45
CA PHE A 66 -12.15 20.50 -19.87
C PHE A 66 -13.24 19.46 -19.60
N VAL A 67 -14.36 19.85 -19.00
CA VAL A 67 -15.48 18.93 -18.72
C VAL A 67 -16.06 18.35 -20.01
N ASP A 68 -16.19 19.15 -21.07
CA ASP A 68 -16.69 18.68 -22.35
C ASP A 68 -15.70 17.71 -23.02
N LYS A 69 -14.40 18.03 -23.03
CA LYS A 69 -13.35 17.12 -23.52
C LYS A 69 -13.27 15.83 -22.68
N LEU A 70 -13.41 15.91 -21.35
CA LEU A 70 -13.40 14.75 -20.45
C LEU A 70 -14.59 13.82 -20.70
N LYS A 71 -15.80 14.37 -20.90
CA LYS A 71 -16.98 13.57 -21.27
C LYS A 71 -16.77 12.85 -22.60
N GLU A 72 -16.23 13.56 -23.59
CA GLU A 72 -15.95 12.96 -24.89
C GLU A 72 -14.85 11.89 -24.80
N LEU A 73 -13.81 12.11 -23.97
CA LEU A 73 -12.75 11.12 -23.70
C LEU A 73 -13.32 9.87 -23.03
N GLU A 74 -14.21 10.03 -22.06
CA GLU A 74 -14.92 8.91 -21.45
C GLU A 74 -15.72 8.14 -22.50
N CYS A 75 -16.46 8.81 -23.39
CA CYS A 75 -17.20 8.15 -24.46
C CYS A 75 -16.28 7.43 -25.45
N ASP A 76 -15.16 8.03 -25.84
CA ASP A 76 -14.18 7.41 -26.73
C ASP A 76 -13.58 6.15 -26.14
N LEU A 77 -13.16 6.21 -24.88
CA LEU A 77 -12.55 5.07 -24.20
C LEU A 77 -13.57 3.95 -23.94
N THR A 78 -14.81 4.28 -23.62
CA THR A 78 -15.76 3.31 -23.02
C THR A 78 -16.92 2.90 -23.89
N GLN A 79 -17.38 3.75 -24.81
CA GLN A 79 -18.51 3.46 -25.71
C GLN A 79 -18.05 3.20 -27.14
N ARG A 80 -17.11 4.02 -27.62
CA ARG A 80 -16.51 3.87 -28.95
C ARG A 80 -15.31 2.92 -28.93
N GLU A 81 -14.78 2.65 -27.74
CA GLU A 81 -13.75 1.64 -27.48
C GLU A 81 -12.52 1.82 -28.37
N VAL A 82 -12.07 3.07 -28.50
CA VAL A 82 -10.96 3.45 -29.42
C VAL A 82 -9.63 2.86 -28.99
N MET A 83 -9.49 2.53 -27.70
CA MET A 83 -8.35 1.79 -27.12
C MET A 83 -8.67 0.29 -26.93
N GLY A 84 -9.79 -0.14 -27.50
CA GLY A 84 -10.33 -1.48 -27.44
C GLY A 84 -11.39 -1.72 -26.36
N PRO A 85 -11.98 -2.92 -26.36
CA PRO A 85 -13.00 -3.38 -25.43
C PRO A 85 -12.74 -3.11 -23.94
N VAL A 86 -13.74 -2.61 -23.19
CA VAL A 86 -13.61 -2.28 -21.75
C VAL A 86 -14.60 -3.08 -20.88
N LYS A 87 -14.11 -3.74 -19.81
CA LYS A 87 -14.95 -4.39 -18.78
C LYS A 87 -15.32 -3.43 -17.65
N GLY A 88 -14.39 -2.56 -17.25
CA GLY A 88 -14.58 -1.65 -16.13
C GLY A 88 -13.64 -0.45 -16.19
N TRP A 89 -14.00 0.63 -15.50
CA TRP A 89 -13.17 1.82 -15.45
C TRP A 89 -13.53 2.71 -14.26
N PHE A 90 -12.58 3.56 -13.87
CA PHE A 90 -12.82 4.64 -12.94
C PHE A 90 -11.81 5.76 -13.16
N TRP A 91 -12.20 6.98 -12.84
CA TRP A 91 -11.30 8.12 -12.94
C TRP A 91 -11.44 9.03 -11.72
N SER A 92 -10.36 9.75 -11.40
CA SER A 92 -10.35 10.82 -10.42
C SER A 92 -9.79 12.09 -11.03
N LEU A 93 -10.45 13.19 -10.75
CA LEU A 93 -9.99 14.53 -11.08
C LEU A 93 -8.94 14.95 -10.02
N GLU A 94 -7.79 15.40 -10.50
CA GLU A 94 -6.71 15.95 -9.69
C GLU A 94 -6.61 17.46 -9.90
N HIS A 95 -6.55 18.20 -8.80
CA HIS A 95 -6.36 19.65 -8.82
C HIS A 95 -4.90 19.96 -8.51
N GLN A 96 -4.09 20.20 -9.55
CA GLN A 96 -2.68 20.55 -9.39
C GLN A 96 -2.53 22.02 -8.97
N LYS A 97 -1.56 22.33 -8.09
CA LYS A 97 -1.27 23.72 -7.64
C LYS A 97 -0.97 24.64 -8.83
N ARG A 98 -1.89 25.55 -9.14
CA ARG A 98 -1.86 26.47 -10.31
C ARG A 98 -1.81 25.76 -11.66
N GLY A 99 -2.13 24.46 -11.70
CA GLY A 99 -2.15 23.67 -12.92
C GLY A 99 -3.53 23.69 -13.56
N LEU A 100 -3.54 23.38 -14.85
CA LEU A 100 -4.77 23.10 -15.56
C LEU A 100 -5.45 21.83 -15.00
N PRO A 101 -6.78 21.70 -15.15
CA PRO A 101 -7.48 20.50 -14.72
C PRO A 101 -6.83 19.23 -15.29
N HIS A 102 -6.68 18.24 -14.43
CA HIS A 102 -6.03 16.97 -14.72
C HIS A 102 -6.92 15.80 -14.28
N VAL A 103 -6.86 14.69 -14.99
CA VAL A 103 -7.58 13.48 -14.62
C VAL A 103 -6.67 12.27 -14.73
N HIS A 104 -6.79 11.37 -13.75
CA HIS A 104 -6.25 10.02 -13.80
C HIS A 104 -7.39 9.06 -14.11
N PHE A 105 -7.27 8.32 -15.20
CA PHE A 105 -8.28 7.42 -15.73
C PHE A 105 -7.71 6.00 -15.77
N ALA A 106 -8.28 5.10 -14.98
CA ALA A 106 -7.91 3.70 -14.93
C ALA A 106 -8.93 2.87 -15.72
N VAL A 107 -8.43 2.02 -16.62
CA VAL A 107 -9.26 1.18 -17.52
C VAL A 107 -8.91 -0.30 -17.33
N ILE A 108 -9.94 -1.14 -17.26
CA ILE A 108 -9.87 -2.60 -17.24
C ILE A 108 -10.35 -3.09 -18.61
N LEU A 109 -9.44 -3.62 -19.42
CA LEU A 109 -9.69 -4.07 -20.79
C LEU A 109 -10.35 -5.45 -20.81
N ASP A 110 -11.10 -5.71 -21.89
CA ASP A 110 -11.70 -7.00 -22.17
C ASP A 110 -10.82 -7.80 -23.14
N TRP A 111 -9.73 -8.35 -22.59
CA TRP A 111 -8.74 -9.13 -23.34
C TRP A 111 -9.36 -10.34 -24.06
N ASP A 112 -10.37 -10.98 -23.49
CA ASP A 112 -11.05 -12.13 -24.10
C ASP A 112 -11.78 -11.72 -25.37
N ARG A 113 -12.50 -10.57 -25.32
CA ARG A 113 -13.15 -10.01 -26.49
C ARG A 113 -12.16 -9.51 -27.53
N MET A 114 -11.02 -8.98 -27.12
CA MET A 114 -9.94 -8.60 -28.05
C MET A 114 -9.38 -9.81 -28.80
N ARG A 115 -9.02 -10.88 -28.07
CA ARG A 115 -8.51 -12.13 -28.65
C ARG A 115 -9.51 -12.77 -29.61
N THR A 116 -10.81 -12.71 -29.28
CA THR A 116 -11.88 -13.25 -30.13
C THR A 116 -12.01 -12.49 -31.46
N LYS A 117 -11.69 -11.18 -31.48
CA LYS A 117 -11.66 -10.36 -32.71
C LYS A 117 -10.40 -10.62 -33.56
N GLY A 118 -9.42 -11.36 -33.06
CA GLY A 118 -8.27 -11.88 -33.81
C GLY A 118 -7.16 -10.88 -34.15
N CYS A 119 -7.17 -9.67 -33.58
CA CYS A 119 -6.18 -8.63 -33.88
C CYS A 119 -5.10 -8.44 -32.81
N ILE A 120 -5.31 -8.93 -31.58
CA ILE A 120 -4.41 -8.72 -30.44
C ILE A 120 -4.39 -9.98 -29.58
N PHE A 121 -3.23 -10.61 -29.43
CA PHE A 121 -3.06 -11.83 -28.64
C PHE A 121 -2.19 -11.61 -27.41
N THR A 122 -1.19 -10.73 -27.52
CA THR A 122 -0.22 -10.38 -26.47
C THR A 122 -0.37 -8.93 -26.01
N LYS A 123 0.33 -8.57 -24.92
CA LYS A 123 0.38 -7.18 -24.44
C LYS A 123 1.28 -6.32 -25.33
N GLU A 124 2.29 -6.92 -25.93
CA GLU A 124 3.15 -6.32 -26.93
C GLU A 124 2.36 -5.95 -28.19
N ASP A 125 1.51 -6.86 -28.71
CA ASP A 125 0.62 -6.56 -29.84
C ASP A 125 -0.28 -5.35 -29.54
N TYR A 126 -0.78 -5.28 -28.30
CA TYR A 126 -1.59 -4.15 -27.85
C TYR A 126 -0.80 -2.85 -27.85
N MET A 127 0.44 -2.88 -27.34
CA MET A 127 1.33 -1.71 -27.33
C MET A 127 1.63 -1.27 -28.76
N ASP A 128 2.00 -2.19 -29.66
CA ASP A 128 2.28 -1.90 -31.06
C ASP A 128 1.11 -1.23 -31.77
N GLN A 129 -0.12 -1.62 -31.44
CA GLN A 129 -1.32 -1.07 -32.06
C GLN A 129 -1.76 0.28 -31.48
N TYR A 130 -1.66 0.48 -30.16
CA TYR A 130 -2.35 1.59 -29.48
C TYR A 130 -1.44 2.60 -28.79
N ILE A 131 -0.18 2.26 -28.50
CA ILE A 131 0.72 3.09 -27.70
C ILE A 131 2.03 3.32 -28.44
N SER A 132 2.37 4.59 -28.64
CA SER A 132 3.66 5.01 -29.18
C SER A 132 4.46 5.77 -28.12
N ALA A 133 5.78 5.57 -28.14
CA ALA A 133 6.74 6.40 -27.43
C ALA A 133 7.81 6.97 -28.38
N GLU A 134 7.44 7.15 -29.65
CA GLU A 134 8.31 7.70 -30.70
C GLU A 134 7.78 9.05 -31.20
N ILE A 135 8.68 9.90 -31.68
CA ILE A 135 8.32 11.11 -32.41
C ILE A 135 7.71 10.67 -33.76
N PRO A 136 6.48 11.10 -34.11
CA PRO A 136 5.86 10.77 -35.39
C PRO A 136 6.70 11.21 -36.58
N ASP A 137 6.48 10.61 -37.75
CA ASP A 137 7.05 11.14 -38.99
C ASP A 137 6.50 12.54 -39.29
N LEU A 138 7.33 13.39 -39.91
CA LEU A 138 6.93 14.70 -40.41
C LEU A 138 6.86 14.67 -41.95
N PRO A 139 5.66 14.54 -42.55
CA PRO A 139 5.49 14.58 -44.00
C PRO A 139 5.94 15.90 -44.61
N ASN A 140 6.38 15.86 -45.88
CA ASN A 140 6.75 17.06 -46.64
C ASN A 140 5.58 18.04 -46.70
N GLU A 141 5.86 19.34 -46.57
CA GLU A 141 4.86 20.41 -46.69
C GLU A 141 4.16 20.42 -48.05
N SER A 142 4.81 19.92 -49.11
CA SER A 142 4.19 19.79 -50.43
C SER A 142 3.08 18.74 -50.49
N ASP A 143 3.07 17.76 -49.58
CA ASP A 143 2.03 16.73 -49.52
C ASP A 143 0.78 17.28 -48.84
N GLN A 144 -0.24 17.60 -49.63
CA GLN A 144 -1.51 18.16 -49.17
C GLN A 144 -2.59 17.11 -48.89
N SER A 145 -2.24 15.81 -48.89
CA SER A 145 -3.18 14.75 -48.53
C SER A 145 -3.70 14.89 -47.10
N GLN A 146 -4.92 14.43 -46.86
CA GLN A 146 -5.54 14.48 -45.53
C GLN A 146 -4.72 13.71 -44.49
N SER A 147 -4.14 12.56 -44.86
CA SER A 147 -3.25 11.77 -44.00
C SER A 147 -2.00 12.56 -43.63
N ALA A 148 -1.36 13.25 -44.58
CA ALA A 148 -0.20 14.08 -44.30
C ALA A 148 -0.53 15.28 -43.39
N GLN A 149 -1.72 15.88 -43.54
CA GLN A 149 -2.19 16.94 -42.64
C GLN A 149 -2.39 16.43 -41.21
N LEU A 150 -3.08 15.31 -41.03
CA LEU A 150 -3.29 14.69 -39.71
C LEU A 150 -1.97 14.27 -39.06
N GLN A 151 -1.04 13.71 -39.84
CA GLN A 151 0.27 13.31 -39.35
C GLN A 151 1.11 14.53 -38.92
N ARG A 152 1.08 15.63 -39.69
CA ARG A 152 1.73 16.90 -39.28
C ARG A 152 1.12 17.45 -38.00
N GLU A 153 -0.19 17.34 -37.83
CA GLU A 153 -0.86 17.76 -36.60
C GLU A 153 -0.45 16.89 -35.41
N LEU A 154 -0.45 15.57 -35.56
CA LEU A 154 0.04 14.65 -34.54
C LEU A 154 1.49 14.97 -34.17
N TYR A 155 2.38 15.15 -35.16
CA TYR A 155 3.76 15.58 -34.93
C TYR A 155 3.83 16.81 -34.04
N ARG A 156 3.09 17.87 -34.39
CA ARG A 156 3.04 19.14 -33.63
C ARG A 156 2.57 18.93 -32.20
N VAL A 157 1.52 18.13 -31.98
CA VAL A 157 1.03 17.82 -30.63
C VAL A 157 2.09 17.07 -29.83
N ILE A 158 2.73 16.06 -30.41
CA ILE A 158 3.70 15.25 -29.67
C ILE A 158 4.94 16.05 -29.28
N VAL A 159 5.54 16.80 -30.20
CA VAL A 159 6.75 17.59 -29.89
C VAL A 159 6.50 18.74 -28.92
N SER A 160 5.26 19.23 -28.83
CA SER A 160 4.88 20.33 -27.93
C SER A 160 4.38 19.86 -26.57
N ALA A 161 3.58 18.79 -26.52
CA ALA A 161 2.83 18.38 -25.34
C ALA A 161 3.33 17.08 -24.71
N ASN A 162 3.86 16.12 -25.49
CA ASN A 162 4.25 14.78 -25.04
C ASN A 162 5.76 14.55 -25.00
N ILE A 163 6.55 15.62 -24.94
CA ILE A 163 7.99 15.55 -24.67
C ILE A 163 8.24 15.88 -23.20
N HIS A 164 8.94 14.98 -22.52
CA HIS A 164 9.46 15.25 -21.20
C HIS A 164 10.61 16.25 -21.26
N LYS A 165 10.41 17.41 -20.63
CA LYS A 165 11.42 18.44 -20.42
C LYS A 165 11.72 18.55 -18.93
N CYS A 166 12.95 18.26 -18.54
CA CYS A 166 13.37 18.37 -17.15
C CYS A 166 13.39 19.83 -16.71
N ASP A 167 12.65 20.15 -15.65
CA ASP A 167 12.76 21.42 -14.94
C ASP A 167 13.41 21.23 -13.55
N LYS A 168 13.62 22.33 -12.82
CA LYS A 168 14.19 22.30 -11.46
C LYS A 168 13.36 21.47 -10.46
N ARG A 169 12.07 21.26 -10.72
CA ARG A 169 11.17 20.48 -9.86
C ARG A 169 11.23 18.99 -10.19
N CYS A 170 11.51 18.67 -11.44
CA CYS A 170 11.70 17.32 -11.97
C CYS A 170 13.06 16.74 -11.57
N LEU A 171 14.12 17.55 -11.64
CA LEU A 171 15.46 17.11 -11.28
C LEU A 171 15.60 16.97 -9.76
N ARG A 172 16.23 15.89 -9.34
CA ARG A 172 16.66 15.63 -7.96
C ARG A 172 18.08 15.10 -8.05
N ASP A 173 19.01 15.82 -7.44
CA ASP A 173 20.45 15.51 -7.48
C ASP A 173 20.99 15.35 -8.92
N GLY A 174 20.52 16.21 -9.83
CA GLY A 174 20.91 16.19 -11.25
C GLY A 174 20.25 15.07 -12.08
N ARG A 175 19.49 14.16 -11.48
CA ARG A 175 18.75 13.09 -12.18
C ARG A 175 17.26 13.40 -12.29
N CYS A 176 16.67 13.04 -13.43
CA CYS A 176 15.23 13.16 -13.66
C CYS A 176 14.47 12.17 -12.77
N LYS A 177 13.51 12.65 -11.96
CA LYS A 177 12.59 11.76 -11.20
C LYS A 177 11.89 10.75 -12.13
N GLN A 178 11.51 11.23 -13.32
CA GLN A 178 10.82 10.50 -14.40
C GLN A 178 11.71 9.58 -15.23
N ARG A 179 12.99 9.48 -14.85
CA ARG A 179 14.01 8.65 -15.51
C ARG A 179 14.12 8.93 -17.01
N PHE A 180 13.94 10.19 -17.38
CA PHE A 180 14.24 10.66 -18.72
C PHE A 180 15.68 11.19 -18.78
N PRO A 181 16.38 11.02 -19.91
CA PRO A 181 15.97 10.24 -21.09
C PRO A 181 15.86 8.73 -20.79
N LYS A 182 14.84 8.06 -21.35
CA LYS A 182 14.68 6.60 -21.29
C LYS A 182 15.72 5.91 -22.18
N LYS A 183 15.91 4.60 -22.04
CA LYS A 183 16.78 3.82 -22.93
C LYS A 183 16.16 3.67 -24.31
N TYR A 184 17.00 3.55 -25.34
CA TYR A 184 16.54 3.10 -26.65
C TYR A 184 16.10 1.63 -26.57
N ALA A 185 15.07 1.30 -27.35
CA ALA A 185 14.52 -0.05 -27.45
C ALA A 185 13.96 -0.24 -28.85
N ASP A 186 14.36 -1.31 -29.52
CA ASP A 186 13.93 -1.59 -30.89
C ASP A 186 12.49 -2.07 -30.96
N ASP A 187 11.97 -2.69 -29.89
CA ASP A 187 10.62 -3.24 -29.79
C ASP A 187 10.01 -3.02 -28.40
N ASN A 188 8.68 -3.12 -28.34
CA ASN A 188 7.91 -3.11 -27.10
C ASN A 188 8.17 -4.41 -26.32
N LYS A 189 8.38 -4.30 -24.99
CA LYS A 189 8.56 -5.46 -24.11
C LYS A 189 7.71 -5.31 -22.85
N TYR A 190 6.89 -6.31 -22.58
CA TYR A 190 6.12 -6.40 -21.34
C TYR A 190 6.83 -7.26 -20.29
N SER A 191 6.65 -6.91 -19.02
CA SER A 191 7.06 -7.72 -17.88
C SER A 191 6.05 -7.55 -16.76
N ASP A 192 5.72 -8.63 -16.04
CA ASP A 192 4.84 -8.55 -14.88
C ASP A 192 5.49 -7.85 -13.67
N ASN A 193 6.82 -7.74 -13.65
CA ASN A 193 7.59 -7.26 -12.49
C ASN A 193 8.25 -5.89 -12.69
N ALA A 194 8.08 -5.26 -13.87
CA ALA A 194 8.70 -4.00 -14.22
C ALA A 194 7.79 -3.16 -15.13
N TYR A 195 8.03 -1.85 -15.21
CA TYR A 195 7.33 -1.02 -16.19
C TYR A 195 7.53 -1.57 -17.62
N PRO A 196 6.53 -1.47 -18.50
CA PRO A 196 6.71 -1.80 -19.90
C PRO A 196 7.81 -0.95 -20.52
N ASP A 197 8.70 -1.61 -21.27
CA ASP A 197 9.69 -0.93 -22.09
C ASP A 197 9.03 -0.67 -23.45
N TYR A 198 8.77 0.61 -23.73
CA TYR A 198 8.20 1.02 -25.01
C TYR A 198 9.27 1.15 -26.09
N LYS A 199 8.92 0.80 -27.32
CA LYS A 199 9.72 1.00 -28.52
C LYS A 199 10.13 2.48 -28.65
N ARG A 200 11.44 2.70 -28.71
CA ARG A 200 12.12 4.00 -28.80
C ARG A 200 13.36 3.79 -29.65
N ARG A 201 13.24 3.85 -30.97
CA ARG A 201 14.39 3.65 -31.86
C ARG A 201 15.34 4.83 -31.80
N ALA A 202 16.64 4.55 -31.94
CA ALA A 202 17.67 5.58 -32.01
C ALA A 202 17.54 6.41 -33.29
N PRO A 203 17.84 7.72 -33.26
CA PRO A 203 17.83 8.53 -34.48
C PRO A 203 18.96 8.10 -35.42
N ALA A 204 18.71 8.23 -36.72
CA ALA A 204 19.76 8.02 -37.73
C ALA A 204 20.84 9.11 -37.64
N PRO A 205 22.09 8.83 -38.06
CA PRO A 205 23.14 9.83 -38.22
C PRO A 205 22.74 11.00 -39.13
N ASN A 206 21.90 10.74 -40.14
CA ASN A 206 21.35 11.76 -41.03
C ASN A 206 20.00 11.34 -41.63
N GLU A 207 19.30 12.33 -42.19
CA GLU A 207 17.97 12.16 -42.81
C GLU A 207 17.97 11.18 -43.99
N GLN A 208 19.07 11.06 -44.73
CA GLN A 208 19.17 10.17 -45.88
C GLN A 208 19.22 8.70 -45.45
N GLU A 209 19.99 8.38 -44.41
CA GLU A 209 20.04 7.05 -43.80
C GLU A 209 18.71 6.67 -43.16
N ARG A 210 18.04 7.61 -42.49
CA ARG A 210 16.69 7.37 -41.96
C ARG A 210 15.69 7.00 -43.07
N LYS A 211 15.73 7.70 -44.20
CA LYS A 211 14.83 7.43 -45.34
C LYS A 211 15.13 6.10 -46.04
N LYS A 212 16.38 5.62 -45.97
CA LYS A 212 16.76 4.29 -46.49
C LYS A 212 16.20 3.18 -45.59
N ASP A 213 16.36 3.30 -44.27
CA ASP A 213 15.95 2.28 -43.30
C ASP A 213 15.01 2.82 -42.21
N PRO A 214 13.78 3.26 -42.55
CA PRO A 214 12.84 3.87 -41.59
C PRO A 214 12.28 2.89 -40.56
N LEU A 215 12.51 1.59 -40.74
CA LEU A 215 12.16 0.55 -39.77
C LEU A 215 13.21 0.41 -38.65
N ILE A 216 14.45 0.81 -38.90
CA ILE A 216 15.57 0.68 -37.94
C ILE A 216 15.73 1.97 -37.14
N TYR A 217 15.59 3.14 -37.78
CA TYR A 217 15.84 4.42 -37.15
C TYR A 217 14.57 5.17 -36.75
N GLY A 218 14.62 5.83 -35.60
CA GLY A 218 13.59 6.71 -35.07
C GLY A 218 13.77 8.17 -35.52
N ASN A 219 12.77 9.00 -35.23
CA ASN A 219 12.80 10.43 -35.51
C ASN A 219 13.50 11.22 -34.38
N ALA A 220 13.97 12.42 -34.74
CA ALA A 220 14.49 13.42 -33.82
C ALA A 220 13.84 14.78 -34.10
N HIS A 221 13.86 15.65 -33.10
CA HIS A 221 13.32 17.00 -33.19
C HIS A 221 14.31 18.00 -32.60
N SER A 222 14.58 19.09 -33.33
CA SER A 222 15.38 20.19 -32.84
C SER A 222 14.52 21.44 -32.70
N TYR A 223 14.67 22.17 -31.60
CA TYR A 223 14.02 23.47 -31.43
C TYR A 223 14.95 24.45 -30.71
N THR A 224 14.70 25.73 -30.92
CA THR A 224 15.37 26.80 -30.17
C THR A 224 14.42 27.30 -29.10
N ASP A 225 14.89 27.40 -27.87
CA ASP A 225 14.08 27.93 -26.78
C ASP A 225 14.04 29.46 -26.78
N ARG A 226 13.23 30.01 -25.87
CA ARG A 226 13.06 31.46 -25.65
C ARG A 226 14.34 32.20 -25.23
N TYR A 227 15.41 31.49 -24.89
CA TYR A 227 16.72 32.05 -24.55
C TYR A 227 17.73 31.91 -25.69
N GLY A 228 17.31 31.42 -26.86
CA GLY A 228 18.19 31.19 -28.01
C GLY A 228 19.01 29.90 -27.94
N GLN A 229 18.77 29.04 -26.95
CA GLN A 229 19.48 27.77 -26.82
C GLN A 229 18.86 26.72 -27.75
N GLN A 230 19.69 26.04 -28.53
CA GLN A 230 19.25 24.90 -29.34
C GLN A 230 19.17 23.62 -28.50
N HIS A 231 18.07 22.89 -28.68
CA HIS A 231 17.79 21.63 -28.00
C HIS A 231 17.57 20.54 -29.03
N PHE A 232 18.26 19.40 -28.86
CA PHE A 232 18.09 18.20 -29.68
C PHE A 232 17.35 17.12 -28.87
N ILE A 233 16.17 16.73 -29.33
CA ILE A 233 15.28 15.76 -28.67
C ILE A 233 15.22 14.50 -29.52
N THR A 234 15.30 13.34 -28.86
CA THR A 234 15.10 12.03 -29.49
C THR A 234 13.94 11.28 -28.86
N ASN A 235 13.62 10.10 -29.39
CA ASN A 235 12.60 9.19 -28.86
C ASN A 235 12.78 8.84 -27.38
N THR A 236 13.97 8.99 -26.81
CA THR A 236 14.20 8.78 -25.37
C THR A 236 13.42 9.73 -24.46
N ASN A 237 12.96 10.87 -24.99
CA ASN A 237 12.28 11.92 -24.22
C ASN A 237 10.75 11.90 -24.36
N VAL A 238 10.20 11.03 -25.21
CA VAL A 238 8.76 10.99 -25.50
C VAL A 238 8.00 10.31 -24.36
N VAL A 239 6.97 10.95 -23.85
CA VAL A 239 6.03 10.34 -22.89
C VAL A 239 5.06 9.43 -23.68
N PRO A 240 4.86 8.15 -23.30
CA PRO A 240 3.98 7.23 -24.02
C PRO A 240 2.59 7.81 -24.26
N TYR A 241 2.07 7.65 -25.47
CA TYR A 241 0.81 8.27 -25.87
C TYR A 241 0.04 7.40 -26.86
N SER A 242 -1.26 7.66 -27.00
CA SER A 242 -2.07 7.10 -28.09
C SER A 242 -2.13 8.10 -29.25
N PRO A 243 -1.69 7.74 -30.46
CA PRO A 243 -1.78 8.62 -31.63
C PRO A 243 -3.19 9.16 -31.87
N PHE A 244 -4.21 8.32 -31.69
CA PHE A 244 -5.60 8.71 -31.85
C PHE A 244 -6.03 9.75 -30.81
N LEU A 245 -5.82 9.46 -29.52
CA LEU A 245 -6.25 10.35 -28.43
C LEU A 245 -5.51 11.69 -28.49
N SER A 246 -4.19 11.67 -28.65
CA SER A 246 -3.39 12.90 -28.72
C SER A 246 -3.81 13.77 -29.92
N SER A 247 -4.08 13.18 -31.09
CA SER A 247 -4.55 13.92 -32.27
C SER A 247 -5.93 14.54 -32.05
N LYS A 248 -6.89 13.78 -31.50
CA LYS A 248 -8.26 14.25 -31.31
C LYS A 248 -8.37 15.36 -30.27
N TYR A 249 -7.68 15.22 -29.13
CA TYR A 249 -7.80 16.17 -28.02
C TYR A 249 -6.81 17.33 -28.10
N LYS A 250 -5.74 17.19 -28.90
CA LYS A 250 -4.65 18.16 -29.07
C LYS A 250 -4.08 18.59 -27.71
N ALA A 251 -3.83 17.62 -26.85
CA ALA A 251 -3.46 17.84 -25.45
C ALA A 251 -2.46 16.81 -24.96
N HIS A 252 -1.83 17.09 -23.82
CA HIS A 252 -0.93 16.13 -23.17
C HIS A 252 -1.75 14.97 -22.60
N ILE A 253 -1.73 13.85 -23.33
CA ILE A 253 -2.32 12.58 -22.92
C ILE A 253 -1.20 11.56 -22.77
N ASN A 254 -0.97 11.09 -21.54
CA ASN A 254 -0.09 9.96 -21.27
C ASN A 254 -0.93 8.69 -21.23
N VAL A 255 -0.46 7.63 -21.89
CA VAL A 255 -1.10 6.31 -21.87
C VAL A 255 -0.06 5.28 -21.46
N GLU A 256 -0.22 4.72 -20.27
CA GLU A 256 0.66 3.69 -19.75
C GLU A 256 -0.10 2.37 -19.59
N LEU A 257 0.55 1.28 -19.98
CA LEU A 257 0.12 -0.08 -19.73
C LEU A 257 0.62 -0.50 -18.34
N VAL A 258 -0.24 -1.12 -17.57
CA VAL A 258 0.02 -1.50 -16.19
C VAL A 258 0.67 -2.88 -16.11
N ALA A 259 1.78 -2.96 -15.38
CA ALA A 259 2.53 -4.19 -15.16
C ALA A 259 2.14 -4.90 -13.85
N GLY A 260 1.80 -6.19 -13.93
CA GLY A 260 1.58 -7.09 -12.81
C GLY A 260 0.36 -6.81 -11.93
N ASP A 261 -0.18 -7.86 -11.31
CA ASP A 261 -1.36 -7.76 -10.42
C ASP A 261 -1.07 -7.02 -9.10
N GLY A 262 0.19 -6.96 -8.67
CA GLY A 262 0.60 -6.24 -7.46
C GLY A 262 0.44 -4.72 -7.55
N SER A 263 0.29 -4.16 -8.76
CA SER A 263 0.21 -2.72 -9.01
C SER A 263 -1.19 -2.13 -8.77
N VAL A 264 -2.24 -2.96 -8.72
CA VAL A 264 -3.65 -2.53 -8.56
C VAL A 264 -3.82 -1.64 -7.34
N LYS A 265 -3.26 -2.04 -6.20
CA LYS A 265 -3.31 -1.27 -4.94
C LYS A 265 -2.65 0.09 -5.11
N TYR A 266 -1.50 0.12 -5.78
CA TYR A 266 -0.75 1.34 -6.02
C TYR A 266 -1.52 2.30 -6.93
N ILE A 267 -2.10 1.80 -8.03
CA ILE A 267 -2.89 2.59 -8.97
C ILE A 267 -4.12 3.16 -8.28
N CYS A 268 -4.91 2.32 -7.60
CA CYS A 268 -6.07 2.81 -6.85
C CYS A 268 -5.67 3.87 -5.82
N LYS A 269 -4.53 3.72 -5.13
CA LYS A 269 -4.03 4.73 -4.19
C LYS A 269 -3.60 6.01 -4.91
N TYR A 270 -2.91 5.89 -6.04
CA TYR A 270 -2.41 7.00 -6.83
C TYR A 270 -3.56 7.83 -7.41
N THR A 271 -4.57 7.18 -7.99
CA THR A 271 -5.80 7.82 -8.47
C THR A 271 -6.60 8.46 -7.32
N MET A 272 -6.45 7.99 -6.07
CA MET A 272 -7.20 8.48 -4.90
C MET A 272 -6.31 9.24 -3.87
N LYS A 273 -5.21 9.85 -4.33
CA LYS A 273 -4.18 10.48 -3.47
C LYS A 273 -4.71 11.61 -2.58
N GLY A 274 -5.89 12.14 -2.85
CA GLY A 274 -6.56 13.16 -2.04
C GLY A 274 -6.29 14.58 -2.53
N ALA A 275 -6.84 15.56 -1.81
CA ALA A 275 -6.63 16.97 -2.10
C ALA A 275 -5.34 17.50 -1.46
N ASP A 276 -4.79 18.58 -2.02
CA ASP A 276 -3.67 19.30 -1.43
C ASP A 276 -4.07 19.90 -0.07
N MET A 277 -3.22 19.68 0.93
CA MET A 277 -3.40 20.21 2.28
C MET A 277 -2.29 21.22 2.60
N ALA A 278 -2.64 22.24 3.38
CA ALA A 278 -1.72 23.24 3.91
C ALA A 278 -1.88 23.33 5.43
N PHE A 279 -0.76 23.47 6.14
CA PHE A 279 -0.78 23.83 7.56
C PHE A 279 -0.96 25.34 7.66
N ILE A 280 -2.04 25.78 8.32
CA ILE A 280 -2.32 27.18 8.58
C ILE A 280 -2.11 27.44 10.06
N LYS A 281 -1.31 28.47 10.38
CA LYS A 281 -1.14 29.01 11.73
C LYS A 281 -1.91 30.33 11.83
N ILE A 282 -2.82 30.42 12.79
CA ILE A 282 -3.58 31.66 13.07
C ILE A 282 -2.91 32.37 14.27
N GLN A 283 -2.49 33.62 14.08
CA GLN A 283 -1.96 34.48 15.13
C GLN A 283 -2.92 35.66 15.35
N ALA A 284 -3.19 36.02 16.61
CA ALA A 284 -3.89 37.25 16.91
C ALA A 284 -2.91 38.43 16.88
N GLU A 285 -3.29 39.55 16.26
CA GLU A 285 -2.59 40.82 16.45
C GLU A 285 -3.19 41.56 17.66
N GLY A 286 -2.32 42.12 18.51
CA GLY A 286 -2.66 43.27 19.34
C GLY A 286 -3.33 43.06 20.71
N PHE A 287 -2.98 42.03 21.49
CA PHE A 287 -3.33 42.02 22.93
C PHE A 287 -2.10 41.74 23.80
N GLU A 288 -1.47 42.83 24.24
CA GLU A 288 -0.64 42.82 25.44
C GLU A 288 -1.53 42.54 26.66
N GLY A 289 -1.17 41.53 27.46
CA GLY A 289 -1.41 41.61 28.89
C GLY A 289 -2.51 40.76 29.53
N ASN A 290 -3.18 39.82 28.85
CA ASN A 290 -3.91 38.77 29.58
C ASN A 290 -3.93 37.45 28.79
N ALA A 291 -3.30 36.43 29.37
CA ALA A 291 -3.18 35.11 28.81
C ALA A 291 -4.55 34.41 28.73
N LEU A 292 -5.15 34.40 27.54
CA LEU A 292 -6.01 33.28 27.17
C LEU A 292 -5.12 32.02 27.19
N ARG A 293 -5.48 31.01 28.00
CA ARG A 293 -4.91 29.65 27.91
C ARG A 293 -5.13 29.15 26.48
N PHE A 294 -4.14 29.37 25.63
CA PHE A 294 -4.22 29.17 24.19
C PHE A 294 -3.47 27.89 23.82
N ASP A 295 -4.21 26.85 23.48
CA ASP A 295 -3.67 25.58 22.99
C ASP A 295 -3.07 25.76 21.58
N GLN A 296 -1.73 25.67 21.47
CA GLN A 296 -1.00 25.76 20.19
C GLN A 296 -1.45 24.70 19.18
N PHE A 297 -1.96 23.54 19.61
CA PHE A 297 -2.44 22.49 18.72
C PHE A 297 -3.77 22.86 18.04
N HIS A 298 -4.60 23.70 18.67
CA HIS A 298 -5.82 24.23 18.06
C HIS A 298 -5.57 25.37 17.05
N GLN A 299 -4.38 25.98 17.06
CA GLN A 299 -4.00 27.04 16.10
C GLN A 299 -3.46 26.50 14.76
N ILE A 300 -2.82 25.32 14.74
CA ILE A 300 -2.34 24.69 13.51
C ILE A 300 -3.46 23.86 12.91
N ARG A 301 -4.17 24.42 11.93
CA ARG A 301 -5.21 23.69 11.19
C ARG A 301 -4.61 23.12 9.91
N LEU A 302 -4.75 21.81 9.73
CA LEU A 302 -4.57 21.19 8.42
C LEU A 302 -5.79 21.58 7.56
N ALA A 303 -5.62 22.59 6.72
CA ALA A 303 -6.66 23.10 5.85
C ALA A 303 -6.51 22.55 4.44
N ARG A 304 -7.64 22.27 3.79
CA ARG A 304 -7.65 21.94 2.36
C ARG A 304 -7.41 23.21 1.56
N TYR A 305 -6.46 23.16 0.65
CA TYR A 305 -6.27 24.21 -0.34
C TYR A 305 -7.25 23.96 -1.50
N ILE A 306 -8.00 24.99 -1.90
CA ILE A 306 -8.97 24.92 -3.00
C ILE A 306 -8.59 26.00 -4.02
N THR A 307 -8.33 25.59 -5.26
CA THR A 307 -8.06 26.52 -6.38
C THR A 307 -9.35 27.13 -6.93
N PRO A 308 -9.30 28.26 -7.66
CA PRO A 308 -10.49 28.76 -8.37
C PRO A 308 -11.13 27.71 -9.29
N MET A 309 -10.31 26.96 -10.05
CA MET A 309 -10.76 25.87 -10.92
C MET A 309 -11.51 24.79 -10.13
N GLU A 310 -10.95 24.35 -8.99
CA GLU A 310 -11.57 23.37 -8.10
C GLU A 310 -12.89 23.88 -7.51
N ALA A 311 -12.94 25.15 -7.10
CA ALA A 311 -14.14 25.77 -6.61
C ALA A 311 -15.25 25.76 -7.68
N PHE A 312 -14.95 26.17 -8.92
CA PHE A 312 -15.91 26.17 -10.03
C PHE A 312 -16.41 24.75 -10.36
N LEU A 313 -15.51 23.77 -10.50
CA LEU A 313 -15.89 22.37 -10.74
C LEU A 313 -16.75 21.80 -9.61
N SER A 314 -16.48 22.21 -8.36
CA SER A 314 -17.28 21.84 -7.20
C SER A 314 -18.67 22.47 -7.25
N ILE A 315 -18.78 23.77 -7.55
CA ILE A 315 -20.05 24.52 -7.67
C ILE A 315 -20.93 23.91 -8.77
N TRP A 316 -20.36 23.54 -9.92
CA TRP A 316 -21.08 22.87 -11.00
C TRP A 316 -21.42 21.40 -10.73
N GLY A 317 -21.01 20.85 -9.59
CA GLY A 317 -21.33 19.46 -9.24
C GLY A 317 -20.58 18.42 -10.06
N VAL A 318 -19.50 18.78 -10.76
CA VAL A 318 -18.66 17.83 -11.53
C VAL A 318 -18.10 16.79 -10.57
N PRO A 319 -18.27 15.47 -10.73
CA PRO A 319 -17.80 14.51 -9.74
C PRO A 319 -16.26 14.49 -9.61
N LEU A 320 -15.73 14.41 -8.38
CA LEU A 320 -14.28 14.20 -8.17
C LEU A 320 -13.83 12.81 -8.61
N VAL A 321 -14.70 11.82 -8.44
CA VAL A 321 -14.44 10.43 -8.81
C VAL A 321 -15.68 9.89 -9.51
N LYS A 322 -15.50 9.29 -10.68
CA LYS A 322 -16.55 8.57 -11.40
C LYS A 322 -16.09 7.14 -11.70
N LYS A 323 -17.05 6.22 -11.77
CA LYS A 323 -16.81 4.78 -11.92
C LYS A 323 -17.85 4.18 -12.84
N SER A 324 -17.48 3.12 -13.54
CA SER A 324 -18.41 2.36 -14.38
C SER A 324 -19.40 1.51 -13.59
N HIS A 325 -19.00 1.06 -12.40
CA HIS A 325 -19.82 0.25 -11.49
C HIS A 325 -20.13 1.02 -10.21
N GLN A 326 -21.36 0.88 -9.73
CA GLN A 326 -21.74 1.35 -8.41
C GLN A 326 -21.44 0.26 -7.38
N VAL A 327 -20.65 0.63 -6.37
CA VAL A 327 -20.32 -0.23 -5.24
C VAL A 327 -21.13 0.21 -4.04
N ASP A 328 -22.11 -0.60 -3.66
CA ASP A 328 -22.93 -0.38 -2.48
C ASP A 328 -22.29 -1.09 -1.27
N GLU A 329 -22.15 -0.38 -0.15
CA GLU A 329 -21.61 -0.96 1.08
C GLU A 329 -22.74 -1.63 1.86
N LEU A 330 -22.56 -2.91 2.16
CA LEU A 330 -23.46 -3.70 3.01
C LEU A 330 -23.16 -3.39 4.47
N ASP A 331 -24.22 -3.18 5.24
CA ASP A 331 -24.12 -3.04 6.68
C ASP A 331 -23.69 -4.36 7.36
N LEU A 332 -23.11 -4.25 8.55
CA LEU A 332 -22.64 -5.41 9.30
C LEU A 332 -22.72 -5.11 10.79
N HIS A 333 -23.45 -5.96 11.51
CA HIS A 333 -23.65 -5.86 12.94
C HIS A 333 -24.03 -7.24 13.52
N GLY A 334 -24.09 -7.33 14.85
CA GLY A 334 -24.61 -8.51 15.54
C GLY A 334 -26.11 -8.39 15.89
N PRO A 335 -26.67 -9.39 16.59
CA PRO A 335 -28.07 -9.38 17.03
C PRO A 335 -28.47 -8.16 17.86
N GLU A 336 -27.51 -7.53 18.54
CA GLU A 336 -27.71 -6.33 19.35
C GLU A 336 -27.92 -5.03 18.53
N GLY A 337 -27.84 -5.11 17.20
CA GLY A 337 -28.07 -3.98 16.30
C GLY A 337 -26.84 -3.10 16.02
N HIS A 338 -27.08 -1.93 15.44
CA HIS A 338 -26.04 -0.95 15.07
C HIS A 338 -25.71 0.00 16.21
N LYS A 339 -24.48 0.50 16.23
CA LYS A 339 -24.14 1.69 17.02
C LYS A 339 -24.92 2.90 16.48
N VAL A 340 -25.63 3.61 17.36
CA VAL A 340 -26.37 4.82 17.03
C VAL A 340 -25.53 6.04 17.38
N ALA A 341 -25.50 7.04 16.49
CA ALA A 341 -24.90 8.34 16.79
C ALA A 341 -25.99 9.29 17.29
N PHE A 342 -25.71 10.00 18.37
CA PHE A 342 -26.56 10.99 19.00
C PHE A 342 -25.75 12.26 19.29
N GLN A 343 -26.43 13.37 19.57
CA GLN A 343 -25.74 14.53 20.14
C GLN A 343 -25.40 14.24 21.60
N GLU A 344 -24.23 14.72 22.02
CA GLU A 344 -23.78 14.65 23.41
C GLU A 344 -24.81 15.36 24.32
N GLY A 345 -25.32 14.66 25.33
CA GLY A 345 -26.43 15.09 26.19
C GLY A 345 -27.81 14.52 25.83
N GLU A 346 -27.96 13.81 24.70
CA GLU A 346 -29.21 13.15 24.29
C GLU A 346 -29.18 11.61 24.45
N GLU A 347 -28.18 11.07 25.15
CA GLU A 347 -27.90 9.63 25.21
C GLU A 347 -29.05 8.82 25.79
N GLU A 348 -29.52 9.20 26.97
CA GLU A 348 -30.56 8.49 27.70
C GLU A 348 -31.89 8.55 26.95
N ILE A 349 -32.27 9.74 26.46
CA ILE A 349 -33.53 9.96 25.74
C ILE A 349 -33.59 9.10 24.46
N ILE A 350 -32.49 9.07 23.70
CA ILE A 350 -32.43 8.27 22.47
C ILE A 350 -32.36 6.78 22.80
N GLY A 351 -31.64 6.39 23.86
CA GLY A 351 -31.57 5.01 24.35
C GLY A 351 -32.95 4.46 24.74
N GLU A 352 -33.69 5.18 25.58
CA GLU A 352 -35.04 4.82 26.01
C GLU A 352 -36.01 4.71 24.84
N ARG A 353 -35.97 5.66 23.90
CA ARG A 353 -36.83 5.62 22.70
C ARG A 353 -36.58 4.37 21.85
N LEU A 354 -35.30 3.99 21.67
CA LEU A 354 -34.93 2.82 20.88
C LEU A 354 -35.30 1.52 21.58
N LEU A 355 -35.17 1.46 22.91
CA LEU A 355 -35.63 0.33 23.72
C LEU A 355 -37.14 0.16 23.62
N ALA A 356 -37.91 1.24 23.79
CA ALA A 356 -39.37 1.22 23.67
C ALA A 356 -39.83 0.76 22.28
N GLN A 357 -39.16 1.19 21.21
CA GLN A 357 -39.43 0.72 19.85
C GLN A 357 -39.14 -0.78 19.68
N ARG A 358 -38.06 -1.29 20.31
CA ARG A 358 -37.72 -2.71 20.29
C ARG A 358 -38.75 -3.54 21.02
N GLU A 359 -39.20 -3.10 22.20
CA GLU A 359 -40.24 -3.76 23.00
C GLU A 359 -41.60 -3.77 22.28
N ALA A 360 -41.93 -2.70 21.55
CA ALA A 360 -43.13 -2.61 20.72
C ALA A 360 -43.06 -3.46 19.42
N GLY A 361 -41.93 -4.12 19.13
CA GLY A 361 -41.72 -4.83 17.87
C GLY A 361 -41.57 -3.91 16.65
N GLU A 362 -41.42 -2.61 16.86
CA GLU A 362 -41.19 -1.58 15.84
C GLU A 362 -39.69 -1.36 15.58
N GLU A 363 -38.87 -2.37 15.88
CA GLU A 363 -37.42 -2.28 15.73
C GLU A 363 -37.07 -1.90 14.30
N ARG A 364 -36.22 -0.88 14.15
CA ARG A 364 -35.81 -0.37 12.86
C ARG A 364 -35.11 -1.48 12.07
N LEU A 365 -35.78 -1.99 11.03
CA LEU A 365 -35.18 -2.91 10.09
C LEU A 365 -33.90 -2.31 9.48
N THR A 366 -32.83 -3.04 9.69
CA THR A 366 -31.50 -2.76 9.13
C THR A 366 -31.43 -3.36 7.73
N GLN A 367 -30.36 -3.04 6.98
CA GLN A 367 -30.21 -3.65 5.66
C GLN A 367 -29.98 -5.17 5.79
N LEU A 368 -29.27 -5.62 6.81
CA LEU A 368 -29.07 -7.05 7.08
C LEU A 368 -30.33 -7.75 7.60
N THR A 369 -31.03 -7.19 8.59
CA THR A 369 -32.24 -7.85 9.13
C THR A 369 -33.41 -7.83 8.15
N SER A 370 -33.51 -6.82 7.29
CA SER A 370 -34.47 -6.85 6.17
C SER A 370 -34.11 -7.91 5.11
N TYR A 371 -32.84 -8.28 4.95
CA TYR A 371 -32.44 -9.39 4.08
C TYR A 371 -32.94 -10.74 4.63
N PHE A 372 -32.84 -10.93 5.95
CA PHE A 372 -33.40 -12.10 6.62
C PHE A 372 -34.94 -12.16 6.46
N ALA A 373 -35.62 -11.03 6.67
CA ALA A 373 -37.06 -10.93 6.48
C ALA A 373 -37.46 -11.25 5.02
N PHE A 374 -36.72 -10.74 4.05
CA PHE A 374 -36.94 -11.02 2.63
C PHE A 374 -36.81 -12.52 2.31
N ASN A 375 -35.74 -13.18 2.78
CA ASN A 375 -35.55 -14.62 2.56
C ASN A 375 -36.64 -15.46 3.27
N ARG A 376 -37.08 -15.01 4.46
CA ARG A 376 -38.18 -15.64 5.19
C ARG A 376 -39.49 -15.57 4.40
N GLU A 377 -39.83 -14.39 3.88
CA GLU A 377 -41.01 -14.18 3.05
C GLU A 377 -40.98 -15.05 1.77
N LEU A 378 -39.81 -15.20 1.14
CA LEU A 378 -39.65 -16.10 -0.01
C LEU A 378 -39.93 -17.56 0.38
N LYS A 379 -39.40 -18.00 1.53
CA LYS A 379 -39.60 -19.36 2.06
C LYS A 379 -41.06 -19.62 2.41
N GLU A 380 -41.72 -18.68 3.08
CA GLU A 380 -43.15 -18.75 3.43
C GLU A 380 -44.05 -18.80 2.20
N LYS A 381 -43.69 -18.07 1.13
CA LYS A 381 -44.39 -18.10 -0.16
C LYS A 381 -44.06 -19.32 -1.03
N GLY A 382 -43.25 -20.26 -0.55
CA GLY A 382 -42.85 -21.44 -1.31
C GLY A 382 -42.01 -21.15 -2.55
N LYS A 383 -41.33 -19.99 -2.61
CA LYS A 383 -40.46 -19.64 -3.74
C LYS A 383 -39.13 -20.40 -3.65
N PRO A 384 -38.48 -20.69 -4.79
CA PRO A 384 -37.20 -21.38 -4.79
C PRO A 384 -36.12 -20.56 -4.07
N ARG A 385 -35.17 -21.27 -3.45
CA ARG A 385 -33.96 -20.69 -2.85
C ARG A 385 -33.17 -19.91 -3.90
N LEU A 386 -32.63 -18.76 -3.49
CA LEU A 386 -31.83 -17.93 -4.38
C LEU A 386 -30.37 -18.39 -4.44
N CYS A 387 -29.95 -19.18 -3.44
CA CYS A 387 -28.57 -19.60 -3.20
C CYS A 387 -27.61 -18.40 -3.19
N LEU A 388 -28.02 -17.34 -2.48
CA LEU A 388 -27.22 -16.12 -2.34
C LEU A 388 -26.77 -15.97 -0.91
N THR A 389 -25.49 -15.64 -0.74
CA THR A 389 -24.98 -15.13 0.53
C THR A 389 -25.25 -13.63 0.61
N TYR A 390 -25.26 -13.07 1.82
CA TYR A 390 -25.48 -11.63 2.00
C TYR A 390 -24.45 -10.80 1.23
N ALA A 391 -23.18 -11.24 1.23
CA ALA A 391 -22.09 -10.63 0.48
C ALA A 391 -22.27 -10.68 -1.06
N LYS A 392 -23.21 -11.48 -1.56
CA LYS A 392 -23.54 -11.63 -2.99
C LYS A 392 -24.96 -11.14 -3.31
N ALA A 393 -25.69 -10.56 -2.35
CA ALA A 393 -27.10 -10.17 -2.52
C ALA A 393 -27.31 -9.26 -3.75
N TYR A 394 -26.40 -8.29 -3.97
CA TYR A 394 -26.46 -7.36 -5.10
C TYR A 394 -26.32 -7.99 -6.49
N ARG A 395 -25.99 -9.29 -6.58
CA ARG A 395 -26.00 -10.02 -7.87
C ARG A 395 -27.40 -10.26 -8.43
N ARG A 396 -28.45 -10.26 -7.59
CA ARG A 396 -29.85 -10.45 -8.03
C ARG A 396 -30.84 -9.51 -7.37
N LEU A 397 -30.46 -8.84 -6.28
CA LEU A 397 -31.34 -8.03 -5.45
C LEU A 397 -30.79 -6.60 -5.32
N ARG A 398 -31.69 -5.64 -5.18
CA ARG A 398 -31.36 -4.27 -4.80
C ARG A 398 -32.00 -3.93 -3.46
N TYR A 399 -31.27 -3.17 -2.65
CA TYR A 399 -31.83 -2.62 -1.42
C TYR A 399 -32.43 -1.23 -1.67
N ASP A 400 -33.71 -1.07 -1.37
CA ASP A 400 -34.40 0.22 -1.37
C ASP A 400 -34.18 0.88 -0.01
N LYS A 401 -33.40 1.96 0.03
CA LYS A 401 -33.07 2.68 1.28
C LYS A 401 -34.27 3.42 1.87
N ILE A 402 -35.26 3.79 1.06
CA ILE A 402 -36.44 4.54 1.50
C ILE A 402 -37.43 3.54 2.11
N LYS A 403 -37.72 2.45 1.38
CA LYS A 403 -38.63 1.40 1.85
C LYS A 403 -37.99 0.43 2.84
N LYS A 404 -36.66 0.48 2.99
CA LYS A 404 -35.84 -0.43 3.81
C LYS A 404 -36.10 -1.90 3.50
N SER A 405 -36.18 -2.23 2.21
CA SER A 405 -36.52 -3.57 1.74
C SER A 405 -35.66 -4.03 0.57
N TRP A 406 -35.43 -5.35 0.51
CA TRP A 406 -34.79 -6.00 -0.61
C TRP A 406 -35.80 -6.34 -1.69
N ASN A 407 -35.44 -6.07 -2.93
CA ASN A 407 -36.29 -6.28 -4.09
C ASN A 407 -35.47 -6.86 -5.23
N PHE A 408 -36.07 -7.65 -6.11
CA PHE A 408 -35.41 -8.02 -7.36
C PHE A 408 -35.13 -6.77 -8.22
N TYR A 409 -34.09 -6.84 -9.03
CA TYR A 409 -33.90 -5.85 -10.10
C TYR A 409 -35.03 -5.98 -11.12
N VAL A 410 -35.60 -4.83 -11.50
CA VAL A 410 -36.57 -4.75 -12.60
C VAL A 410 -35.85 -4.85 -13.95
N ASP A 411 -34.67 -4.24 -14.06
CA ASP A 411 -33.84 -4.22 -15.25
C ASP A 411 -32.52 -5.00 -15.03
N GLN A 412 -32.29 -6.04 -15.84
CA GLN A 412 -31.08 -6.86 -15.76
C GLN A 412 -29.82 -6.13 -16.26
N SER A 413 -29.95 -5.07 -17.05
CA SER A 413 -28.82 -4.24 -17.49
C SER A 413 -28.13 -3.54 -16.30
N VAL A 414 -28.91 -3.20 -15.27
CA VAL A 414 -28.44 -2.55 -14.03
C VAL A 414 -27.70 -3.53 -13.12
N VAL A 415 -28.08 -4.81 -13.13
CA VAL A 415 -27.47 -5.87 -12.32
C VAL A 415 -25.97 -5.96 -12.60
N ARG A 416 -25.57 -5.92 -13.88
CA ARG A 416 -24.17 -6.05 -14.29
C ARG A 416 -23.28 -4.91 -13.81
N LYS A 417 -23.85 -3.76 -13.45
CA LYS A 417 -23.11 -2.57 -12.97
C LYS A 417 -23.16 -2.39 -11.46
N LYS A 418 -23.77 -3.31 -10.72
CA LYS A 418 -23.96 -3.24 -9.27
C LYS A 418 -23.07 -4.24 -8.57
N LEU A 419 -22.13 -3.72 -7.79
CA LEU A 419 -21.25 -4.49 -6.94
C LEU A 419 -21.56 -4.15 -5.49
N CYS A 420 -21.12 -5.01 -4.58
CA CYS A 420 -21.21 -4.72 -3.17
C CYS A 420 -19.96 -5.11 -2.42
N ARG A 421 -19.75 -4.44 -1.29
CA ARG A 421 -18.70 -4.77 -0.35
C ARG A 421 -19.25 -4.73 1.06
N MET A 422 -18.93 -5.73 1.87
CA MET A 422 -19.17 -5.64 3.31
C MET A 422 -18.06 -4.81 3.96
N ARG A 423 -18.43 -4.09 5.01
CA ARG A 423 -17.49 -3.30 5.82
C ARG A 423 -16.32 -4.17 6.31
N THR A 424 -15.13 -3.58 6.36
CA THR A 424 -13.96 -4.23 6.98
C THR A 424 -14.10 -4.23 8.51
N VAL A 425 -13.77 -5.36 9.12
CA VAL A 425 -13.85 -5.59 10.56
C VAL A 425 -12.44 -5.78 11.09
N SER A 426 -12.14 -5.18 12.25
CA SER A 426 -10.88 -5.43 12.93
C SER A 426 -10.79 -6.89 13.38
N PRO A 427 -9.68 -7.59 13.14
CA PRO A 427 -9.46 -8.95 13.66
C PRO A 427 -9.58 -9.05 15.19
N THR A 428 -9.45 -7.95 15.91
CA THR A 428 -9.64 -7.89 17.36
C THR A 428 -11.10 -8.10 17.79
N ASN A 429 -12.08 -7.87 16.91
CA ASN A 429 -13.49 -8.14 17.18
C ASN A 429 -13.88 -9.49 16.57
N LYS A 430 -13.59 -10.57 17.30
CA LYS A 430 -13.76 -11.96 16.83
C LYS A 430 -15.21 -12.30 16.51
N ASP A 431 -16.18 -11.82 17.30
CA ASP A 431 -17.60 -12.10 17.07
C ASP A 431 -18.10 -11.49 15.76
N LEU A 432 -17.82 -10.20 15.55
CA LEU A 432 -18.26 -9.50 14.34
C LEU A 432 -17.50 -9.99 13.09
N LEU A 433 -16.26 -10.47 13.27
CA LEU A 433 -15.50 -11.16 12.23
C LEU A 433 -16.15 -12.51 11.87
N ALA A 434 -16.51 -13.32 12.87
CA ALA A 434 -17.19 -14.60 12.66
C ALA A 434 -18.52 -14.40 11.92
N ILE A 435 -19.33 -13.42 12.34
CA ILE A 435 -20.57 -13.05 11.65
C ILE A 435 -20.29 -12.65 10.19
N ARG A 436 -19.27 -11.83 9.95
CA ARG A 436 -18.89 -11.43 8.58
C ARG A 436 -18.57 -12.63 7.70
N ILE A 437 -17.80 -13.59 8.22
CA ILE A 437 -17.40 -14.80 7.50
C ILE A 437 -18.61 -15.72 7.26
N LEU A 438 -19.51 -15.84 8.23
CA LEU A 438 -20.76 -16.57 8.04
C LEU A 438 -21.64 -15.90 6.98
N LEU A 439 -21.73 -14.57 6.95
CA LEU A 439 -22.48 -13.81 5.94
C LEU A 439 -21.86 -13.88 4.53
N THR A 440 -20.59 -14.23 4.39
CA THR A 440 -20.00 -14.57 3.09
C THR A 440 -20.31 -16.00 2.62
N THR A 441 -20.75 -16.88 3.51
CA THR A 441 -20.76 -18.34 3.28
C THR A 441 -22.14 -18.96 3.39
N VAL A 442 -22.96 -18.55 4.36
CA VAL A 442 -24.32 -19.06 4.58
C VAL A 442 -25.26 -18.43 3.56
N GLU A 443 -25.94 -19.29 2.80
CA GLU A 443 -26.87 -18.91 1.74
C GLU A 443 -28.31 -18.80 2.26
N ASP A 444 -29.00 -17.75 1.80
CA ASP A 444 -30.41 -17.44 2.09
C ASP A 444 -30.80 -17.50 3.59
N PRO A 445 -30.00 -16.95 4.53
CA PRO A 445 -30.37 -16.96 5.95
C PRO A 445 -31.68 -16.18 6.18
N THR A 446 -32.56 -16.73 7.01
CA THR A 446 -33.88 -16.15 7.38
C THR A 446 -33.92 -15.60 8.81
N CYS A 447 -32.88 -15.88 9.61
CA CYS A 447 -32.67 -15.36 10.95
C CYS A 447 -31.19 -15.51 11.38
N TRP A 448 -30.86 -15.04 12.58
CA TRP A 448 -29.53 -15.21 13.17
C TRP A 448 -29.17 -16.67 13.45
N ASP A 449 -30.15 -17.51 13.77
CA ASP A 449 -29.94 -18.93 14.08
C ASP A 449 -29.55 -19.73 12.84
N ASP A 450 -30.00 -19.34 11.65
CA ASP A 450 -29.55 -19.95 10.39
C ASP A 450 -28.04 -19.74 10.18
N LEU A 451 -27.50 -18.58 10.58
CA LEU A 451 -26.05 -18.36 10.54
C LEU A 451 -25.31 -19.29 11.53
N ARG A 452 -25.94 -19.58 12.67
CA ARG A 452 -25.39 -20.47 13.71
C ARG A 452 -25.65 -21.95 13.47
N THR A 453 -26.44 -22.33 12.46
CA THR A 453 -26.84 -23.73 12.24
C THR A 453 -26.00 -24.38 11.16
N PHE A 454 -25.29 -25.47 11.45
CA PHE A 454 -24.51 -26.23 10.46
C PHE A 454 -24.74 -27.73 10.64
N ASN A 455 -24.91 -28.48 9.53
CA ASN A 455 -25.21 -29.92 9.54
C ASN A 455 -26.36 -30.32 10.47
N GLY A 456 -27.41 -29.49 10.55
CA GLY A 456 -28.57 -29.73 11.42
C GLY A 456 -28.36 -29.40 12.90
N GLN A 457 -27.18 -28.96 13.31
CA GLN A 457 -26.86 -28.57 14.68
C GLN A 457 -26.81 -27.05 14.83
N LEU A 458 -27.51 -26.53 15.84
CA LEU A 458 -27.44 -25.13 16.25
C LEU A 458 -26.28 -24.93 17.24
N TYR A 459 -25.37 -24.02 16.92
CA TYR A 459 -24.20 -23.71 17.76
C TYR A 459 -24.47 -22.54 18.70
N PHE A 460 -23.79 -22.54 19.86
CA PHE A 460 -24.00 -21.56 20.92
C PHE A 460 -23.72 -20.11 20.49
N ASN A 461 -22.65 -19.89 19.72
CA ASN A 461 -22.28 -18.57 19.23
C ASN A 461 -21.78 -18.63 17.76
N PHE A 462 -21.58 -17.47 17.15
CA PHE A 462 -21.13 -17.37 15.76
C PHE A 462 -19.71 -17.89 15.54
N ILE A 463 -18.84 -17.82 16.54
CA ILE A 463 -17.47 -18.32 16.46
C ILE A 463 -17.48 -19.84 16.30
N GLU A 464 -18.18 -20.56 17.16
CA GLU A 464 -18.28 -22.02 17.11
C GLU A 464 -18.98 -22.49 15.82
N ALA A 465 -20.01 -21.77 15.38
CA ALA A 465 -20.66 -22.04 14.10
C ALA A 465 -19.73 -21.87 12.88
N ALA A 466 -18.80 -20.92 12.93
CA ALA A 466 -17.81 -20.70 11.89
C ALA A 466 -16.66 -21.71 11.98
N LYS A 467 -16.24 -22.10 13.20
CA LYS A 467 -15.26 -23.18 13.43
C LYS A 467 -15.75 -24.52 12.91
N ALA A 468 -16.99 -24.88 13.23
CA ALA A 468 -17.60 -26.12 12.77
C ALA A 468 -17.69 -26.24 11.24
N ARG A 469 -17.72 -25.10 10.54
CA ARG A 469 -17.68 -25.02 9.07
C ARG A 469 -16.26 -25.03 8.50
N GLY A 470 -15.23 -25.09 9.32
CA GLY A 470 -13.82 -24.92 8.92
C GLY A 470 -13.50 -23.51 8.41
N LEU A 471 -14.33 -22.50 8.75
CA LEU A 471 -14.15 -21.11 8.32
C LEU A 471 -13.38 -20.27 9.34
N LEU A 472 -13.34 -20.76 10.58
CA LEU A 472 -12.41 -20.38 11.63
C LEU A 472 -11.69 -21.66 12.05
N ASP A 473 -10.43 -21.57 12.43
CA ASP A 473 -9.61 -22.77 12.64
C ASP A 473 -10.19 -23.69 13.74
N ASP A 474 -10.34 -24.99 13.42
CA ASP A 474 -10.60 -26.09 14.38
C ASP A 474 -9.25 -26.66 14.87
N ASP A 475 -9.14 -26.90 16.18
CA ASP A 475 -7.89 -27.34 16.80
C ASP A 475 -7.45 -28.74 16.33
N ASN A 476 -8.33 -29.54 15.70
CA ASN A 476 -7.98 -30.87 15.16
C ASN A 476 -7.05 -30.82 13.94
N ILE A 477 -7.26 -29.86 13.02
CA ILE A 477 -6.36 -29.65 11.89
C ILE A 477 -4.97 -29.32 12.43
N TRP A 478 -4.88 -28.54 13.50
CA TRP A 478 -3.63 -28.22 14.16
C TRP A 478 -2.96 -29.42 14.82
N LYS A 479 -3.72 -30.28 15.49
CA LYS A 479 -3.20 -31.52 16.08
C LYS A 479 -2.61 -32.46 15.01
N GLU A 480 -3.34 -32.67 13.91
CA GLU A 480 -2.88 -33.50 12.79
C GLU A 480 -1.66 -32.89 12.10
N THR A 481 -1.68 -31.59 11.84
CA THR A 481 -0.55 -30.84 11.25
C THR A 481 0.70 -30.93 12.13
N ILE A 482 0.57 -30.79 13.45
CA ILE A 482 1.70 -30.92 14.38
C ILE A 482 2.23 -32.35 14.40
N ALA A 483 1.33 -33.35 14.46
CA ALA A 483 1.73 -34.76 14.45
C ALA A 483 2.48 -35.13 13.16
N GLU A 484 2.00 -34.67 12.00
CA GLU A 484 2.65 -34.85 10.71
C GLU A 484 4.01 -34.13 10.64
N ALA A 485 4.05 -32.85 11.03
CA ALA A 485 5.27 -32.07 11.05
C ALA A 485 6.33 -32.68 11.99
N PHE A 486 5.93 -33.21 13.14
CA PHE A 486 6.87 -33.79 14.11
C PHE A 486 7.32 -35.19 13.70
N GLY A 487 6.52 -35.89 12.89
CA GLY A 487 6.90 -37.15 12.22
C GLY A 487 8.00 -36.96 11.17
N SER A 488 8.01 -35.84 10.45
CA SER A 488 9.03 -35.52 9.44
C SER A 488 10.28 -34.82 10.00
N GLN A 489 10.15 -34.02 11.06
CA GLN A 489 11.26 -33.32 11.71
C GLN A 489 11.98 -34.20 12.74
N LYS A 490 13.31 -34.37 12.61
CA LYS A 490 14.07 -35.38 13.37
C LYS A 490 14.61 -34.94 14.74
N ARG A 491 14.67 -33.63 15.05
CA ARG A 491 15.34 -33.12 16.28
C ARG A 491 14.44 -32.19 17.11
N VAL A 492 14.56 -32.26 18.44
CA VAL A 492 13.84 -31.42 19.42
C VAL A 492 13.87 -29.93 19.05
N ARG A 493 15.04 -29.41 18.68
CA ARG A 493 15.21 -28.01 18.27
C ARG A 493 14.32 -27.60 17.09
N GLN A 494 14.16 -28.47 16.09
CA GLN A 494 13.40 -28.16 14.87
C GLN A 494 11.91 -28.12 15.21
N ARG A 495 11.48 -29.01 16.10
CA ARG A 495 10.11 -29.08 16.60
C ARG A 495 9.74 -27.85 17.44
N ILE A 496 10.59 -27.43 18.38
CA ILE A 496 10.32 -26.21 19.19
C ILE A 496 10.28 -24.95 18.31
N ARG A 497 11.22 -24.79 17.36
CA ARG A 497 11.21 -23.63 16.44
C ARG A 497 9.98 -23.61 15.56
N TRP A 498 9.62 -24.76 14.99
CA TRP A 498 8.40 -24.89 14.21
C TRP A 498 7.17 -24.57 15.06
N LEU A 499 7.12 -25.06 16.30
CA LEU A 499 6.02 -24.80 17.23
C LEU A 499 5.92 -23.31 17.56
N ALA A 500 7.02 -22.60 17.79
CA ALA A 500 7.02 -21.15 18.02
C ALA A 500 6.52 -20.36 16.80
N LEU A 501 6.98 -20.71 15.60
CA LEU A 501 6.48 -20.11 14.36
C LEU A 501 4.98 -20.36 14.21
N PHE A 502 4.57 -21.61 14.34
CA PHE A 502 3.19 -22.02 14.22
C PHE A 502 2.29 -21.31 15.23
N PHE A 503 2.65 -21.30 16.52
CA PHE A 503 1.87 -20.64 17.58
C PHE A 503 1.86 -19.11 17.45
N GLY A 504 2.93 -18.52 16.92
CA GLY A 504 3.03 -17.08 16.68
C GLY A 504 2.25 -16.60 15.45
N SER A 505 2.03 -17.48 14.46
CA SER A 505 1.35 -17.13 13.20
C SER A 505 -0.08 -17.68 13.08
N ALA A 506 -0.37 -18.81 13.72
CA ALA A 506 -1.68 -19.43 13.68
C ALA A 506 -2.61 -18.71 14.67
N ASN A 507 -3.83 -18.40 14.23
CA ASN A 507 -4.86 -17.81 15.09
C ASN A 507 -5.49 -18.91 15.98
N LEU A 508 -4.66 -19.51 16.84
CA LEU A 508 -5.04 -20.64 17.69
C LEU A 508 -6.16 -20.23 18.65
N SER A 509 -7.16 -21.11 18.78
CA SER A 509 -8.31 -20.85 19.64
C SER A 509 -8.01 -21.19 21.10
N ASN A 510 -7.28 -22.28 21.35
CA ASN A 510 -6.77 -22.66 22.67
C ASN A 510 -5.31 -23.18 22.61
N PRO A 511 -4.33 -22.27 22.51
CA PRO A 511 -2.91 -22.65 22.44
C PRO A 511 -2.42 -23.42 23.67
N THR A 512 -2.94 -23.13 24.87
CA THR A 512 -2.55 -23.87 26.08
C THR A 512 -2.93 -25.34 25.99
N ALA A 513 -4.19 -25.65 25.65
CA ALA A 513 -4.65 -27.03 25.50
C ALA A 513 -3.91 -27.76 24.36
N LEU A 514 -3.57 -27.06 23.29
CA LEU A 514 -2.81 -27.63 22.18
C LEU A 514 -1.36 -27.94 22.61
N LEU A 515 -0.70 -27.05 23.35
CA LEU A 515 0.65 -27.30 23.87
C LEU A 515 0.65 -28.51 24.83
N ASP A 516 -0.35 -28.60 25.71
CA ASP A 516 -0.50 -29.71 26.64
C ASP A 516 -0.72 -31.05 25.92
N TYR A 517 -1.53 -31.04 24.87
CA TYR A 517 -1.71 -32.20 23.99
C TYR A 517 -0.38 -32.63 23.35
N VAL A 518 0.39 -31.70 22.79
CA VAL A 518 1.67 -32.02 22.11
C VAL A 518 2.71 -32.55 23.10
N LEU A 519 2.78 -31.97 24.30
CA LEU A 519 3.64 -32.47 25.39
C LEU A 519 3.25 -33.88 25.84
N GLY A 520 1.96 -34.24 25.73
CA GLY A 520 1.43 -35.56 26.08
C GLY A 520 1.64 -36.66 25.02
N LEU A 521 2.02 -36.32 23.78
CA LEU A 521 2.17 -37.31 22.70
C LEU A 521 3.42 -38.20 22.89
N LYS A 522 4.60 -37.59 23.07
CA LYS A 522 5.86 -38.30 23.35
C LYS A 522 6.80 -37.44 24.19
N GLU A 523 7.43 -38.07 25.17
CA GLU A 523 8.25 -37.39 26.17
C GLU A 523 9.52 -36.74 25.62
N ASP A 524 10.03 -37.19 24.48
CA ASP A 524 11.29 -36.75 23.86
C ASP A 524 11.10 -35.81 22.67
N TRP A 525 9.86 -35.39 22.40
CA TRP A 525 9.55 -34.56 21.23
C TRP A 525 10.01 -33.12 21.37
N LEU A 526 9.71 -32.53 22.52
CA LEU A 526 9.96 -31.11 22.81
C LEU A 526 11.05 -30.89 23.86
N VAL A 527 11.62 -31.94 24.43
CA VAL A 527 12.64 -31.82 25.47
C VAL A 527 13.80 -32.80 25.21
N GLY A 528 15.02 -32.41 25.61
CA GLY A 528 16.18 -33.29 25.52
C GLY A 528 16.17 -34.40 26.58
N THR A 529 17.04 -35.41 26.43
CA THR A 529 17.13 -36.57 27.35
C THR A 529 17.32 -36.19 28.82
N ARG A 530 17.97 -35.05 29.11
CA ARG A 530 18.16 -34.53 30.48
C ARG A 530 16.88 -34.01 31.14
N VAL A 531 15.88 -33.64 30.34
CA VAL A 531 14.61 -33.03 30.80
C VAL A 531 13.43 -33.98 30.59
N ALA A 532 13.54 -34.95 29.68
CA ALA A 532 12.50 -35.94 29.39
C ALA A 532 11.99 -36.69 30.62
N GLY A 533 12.86 -37.06 31.57
CA GLY A 533 12.49 -37.76 32.80
C GLY A 533 11.94 -36.89 33.95
N LYS A 534 11.68 -35.60 33.72
CA LYS A 534 11.10 -34.69 34.73
C LYS A 534 9.57 -34.70 34.68
N SER A 535 8.91 -34.11 35.69
CA SER A 535 7.46 -33.98 35.74
C SER A 535 6.89 -33.26 34.49
N PHE A 536 5.62 -33.50 34.18
CA PHE A 536 4.94 -32.82 33.06
C PHE A 536 5.10 -31.30 33.15
N GLU A 537 4.93 -30.73 34.34
CA GLU A 537 5.07 -29.28 34.52
C GLU A 537 6.50 -28.78 34.38
N ALA A 538 7.49 -29.55 34.81
CA ALA A 538 8.89 -29.18 34.58
C ALA A 538 9.26 -29.20 33.08
N ARG A 539 8.66 -30.10 32.30
CA ARG A 539 8.82 -30.16 30.84
C ARG A 539 8.08 -29.01 30.15
N LYS A 540 6.84 -28.74 30.57
CA LYS A 540 6.02 -27.63 30.09
C LYS A 540 6.74 -26.31 30.32
N GLU A 541 7.27 -26.10 31.52
CA GLU A 541 8.04 -24.92 31.89
C GLU A 541 9.31 -24.76 31.05
N TYR A 542 10.07 -25.83 30.83
CA TYR A 542 11.23 -25.80 29.94
C TYR A 542 10.86 -25.36 28.51
N VAL A 543 9.74 -25.88 27.98
CA VAL A 543 9.26 -25.54 26.64
C VAL A 543 8.74 -24.11 26.58
N LEU A 544 7.97 -23.65 27.57
CA LEU A 544 7.49 -22.26 27.65
C LEU A 544 8.65 -21.27 27.67
N ASN A 545 9.72 -21.56 28.42
CA ASN A 545 10.91 -20.71 28.43
C ASN A 545 11.59 -20.63 27.06
N ALA A 546 11.68 -21.74 26.33
CA ALA A 546 12.21 -21.72 24.97
C ALA A 546 11.28 -20.97 24.00
N LEU A 547 9.96 -21.22 24.08
CA LEU A 547 8.95 -20.59 23.23
C LEU A 547 8.93 -19.08 23.41
N GLU A 548 9.05 -18.58 24.65
CA GLU A 548 9.08 -17.14 24.95
C GLU A 548 10.09 -16.39 24.06
N TRP A 549 11.32 -16.91 23.97
CA TRP A 549 12.38 -16.28 23.18
C TRP A 549 12.21 -16.47 21.69
N PHE A 550 11.80 -17.67 21.26
CA PHE A 550 11.54 -17.90 19.83
C PHE A 550 10.34 -17.08 19.33
N LEU A 551 9.27 -16.91 20.12
CA LEU A 551 8.11 -16.08 19.76
C LEU A 551 8.50 -14.60 19.61
N ARG A 552 9.31 -14.07 20.53
CA ARG A 552 9.81 -12.68 20.47
C ARG A 552 10.66 -12.43 19.24
N VAL A 553 11.60 -13.33 18.96
CA VAL A 553 12.44 -13.26 17.74
C VAL A 553 11.61 -13.33 16.46
N ASN A 554 10.48 -14.06 16.50
CA ASN A 554 9.52 -14.13 15.40
C ASN A 554 8.46 -13.01 15.43
N GLY A 555 8.66 -11.96 16.24
CA GLY A 555 7.87 -10.73 16.18
C GLY A 555 6.58 -10.70 17.03
N VAL A 556 6.38 -11.66 17.94
CA VAL A 556 5.27 -11.62 18.91
C VAL A 556 5.57 -10.58 19.98
N ARG A 557 4.76 -9.52 20.03
CA ARG A 557 4.94 -8.37 20.93
C ARG A 557 3.97 -8.40 22.12
N PRO A 558 4.45 -8.59 23.35
CA PRO A 558 3.65 -8.38 24.55
C PRO A 558 3.28 -6.90 24.75
N ASP A 559 2.33 -6.62 25.65
CA ASP A 559 2.02 -5.25 26.07
C ASP A 559 3.22 -4.59 26.79
N GLU A 560 3.37 -3.28 26.59
CA GLU A 560 4.44 -2.45 27.16
C GLU A 560 4.04 -1.86 28.53
N LEU A 561 2.77 -2.01 28.92
CA LEU A 561 2.27 -1.55 30.21
C LEU A 561 2.70 -2.49 31.33
N GLU A 562 3.33 -1.91 32.35
CA GLU A 562 3.65 -2.58 33.61
C GLU A 562 2.36 -2.89 34.37
N ARG A 563 2.28 -4.10 34.93
CA ARG A 563 1.14 -4.58 35.72
C ARG A 563 1.33 -4.23 37.20
N ASP A 564 0.26 -4.36 37.97
CA ASP A 564 0.26 -4.12 39.42
C ASP A 564 1.22 -5.04 40.21
N ASP A 565 1.73 -6.12 39.61
CA ASP A 565 2.70 -7.05 40.20
C ASP A 565 4.17 -6.70 39.85
N ASP A 566 4.42 -5.47 39.37
CA ASP A 566 5.70 -4.98 38.86
C ASP A 566 6.24 -5.82 37.70
N THR A 567 5.36 -6.44 36.90
CA THR A 567 5.78 -7.24 35.76
C THR A 567 5.12 -6.91 34.42
N TYR A 568 5.76 -7.34 33.34
CA TYR A 568 5.26 -7.18 31.97
C TYR A 568 4.61 -8.45 31.43
N GLN A 569 3.70 -8.29 30.46
CA GLN A 569 3.14 -9.43 29.73
C GLN A 569 4.26 -10.20 29.00
N SER A 570 4.20 -11.53 29.01
CA SER A 570 5.10 -12.39 28.23
C SER A 570 4.60 -12.61 26.79
N ALA A 571 5.49 -13.01 25.88
CA ALA A 571 5.11 -13.35 24.50
C ALA A 571 4.22 -14.60 24.46
N CYS A 572 4.46 -15.56 25.37
CA CYS A 572 3.56 -16.69 25.61
C CYS A 572 2.15 -16.22 26.00
N GLU A 573 2.00 -15.36 27.01
CA GLU A 573 0.68 -14.84 27.42
C GLU A 573 -0.03 -14.08 26.31
N LYS A 574 0.72 -13.35 25.47
CA LYS A 574 0.14 -12.58 24.36
C LYS A 574 -0.64 -13.45 23.39
N ILE A 575 -0.15 -14.67 23.15
CA ILE A 575 -0.78 -15.63 22.24
C ILE A 575 -1.70 -16.60 22.98
N GLY A 576 -1.89 -16.47 24.30
CA GLY A 576 -2.77 -17.35 25.09
C GLY A 576 -2.11 -18.62 25.62
N LEU A 577 -0.78 -18.66 25.72
CA LEU A 577 -0.02 -19.66 26.48
C LEU A 577 0.18 -19.21 27.94
N PRO A 578 0.46 -20.15 28.87
CA PRO A 578 0.81 -19.79 30.24
C PRO A 578 2.11 -19.00 30.30
N ARG A 579 2.22 -18.13 31.30
CA ARG A 579 3.43 -17.37 31.59
C ARG A 579 4.57 -18.32 32.01
N PRO A 580 5.77 -18.22 31.41
CA PRO A 580 6.95 -18.93 31.92
C PRO A 580 7.34 -18.38 33.31
N THR A 581 7.83 -19.23 34.21
CA THR A 581 8.26 -18.81 35.56
C THR A 581 9.56 -18.00 35.57
N CYS A 582 10.24 -17.84 34.43
CA CYS A 582 11.46 -17.04 34.35
C CYS A 582 11.23 -15.52 34.50
N ARG A 583 12.19 -14.90 35.19
CA ARG A 583 12.38 -13.47 35.56
C ARG A 583 11.55 -12.46 34.78
N ASN A 584 11.11 -11.40 35.46
CA ASN A 584 10.50 -10.22 34.86
C ASN A 584 11.27 -9.74 33.60
N ILE A 585 10.72 -10.00 32.41
CA ILE A 585 11.37 -9.76 31.12
C ILE A 585 10.95 -8.38 30.64
N GLN A 586 11.88 -7.43 30.74
CA GLN A 586 11.69 -6.03 30.37
C GLN A 586 11.33 -5.85 28.88
N PRO A 587 10.43 -4.91 28.50
CA PRO A 587 10.02 -4.67 27.12
C PRO A 587 11.18 -4.37 26.17
N GLU A 588 12.28 -3.81 26.65
CA GLU A 588 13.49 -3.49 25.88
C GLU A 588 14.11 -4.72 25.20
N LEU A 589 13.94 -5.91 25.81
CA LEU A 589 14.44 -7.18 25.26
C LEU A 589 13.68 -7.62 23.99
N LEU A 590 12.46 -7.11 23.76
CA LEU A 590 11.72 -7.35 22.53
C LEU A 590 12.38 -6.66 21.33
N ILE A 591 12.74 -5.38 21.51
CA ILE A 591 13.36 -4.60 20.44
C ILE A 591 14.74 -5.18 20.12
N GLN A 592 15.45 -5.66 21.13
CA GLN A 592 16.68 -6.41 20.97
C GLN A 592 16.49 -7.72 20.17
N ALA A 593 15.44 -8.50 20.45
CA ALA A 593 15.15 -9.74 19.71
C ALA A 593 14.85 -9.46 18.22
N GLU A 594 14.27 -8.29 17.91
CA GLU A 594 14.04 -7.86 16.53
C GLU A 594 15.31 -7.37 15.81
N ILE A 595 16.35 -6.95 16.54
CA ILE A 595 17.58 -6.37 15.98
C ILE A 595 18.74 -7.38 15.97
N ASP A 596 18.89 -8.19 17.00
CA ASP A 596 19.91 -9.25 17.13
C ASP A 596 19.32 -10.52 17.76
N ALA A 597 18.42 -11.15 17.01
CA ALA A 597 17.80 -12.42 17.34
C ALA A 597 18.79 -13.52 17.74
N ASP A 598 19.94 -13.60 17.06
CA ASP A 598 20.90 -14.69 17.25
C ASP A 598 21.58 -14.57 18.63
N THR A 599 22.02 -13.37 19.03
CA THR A 599 22.58 -13.14 20.37
C THR A 599 21.53 -13.38 21.46
N MET A 600 20.28 -12.99 21.23
CA MET A 600 19.20 -13.22 22.19
C MET A 600 18.90 -14.69 22.41
N LEU A 601 18.84 -15.48 21.33
CA LEU A 601 18.68 -16.92 21.45
C LEU A 601 19.89 -17.54 22.15
N ASN A 602 21.11 -17.13 21.81
CA ASN A 602 22.33 -17.67 22.41
C ASN A 602 22.43 -17.46 23.92
N ASN A 603 21.97 -16.31 24.41
CA ASN A 603 22.07 -15.95 25.82
C ASN A 603 20.94 -16.53 26.67
N ASN A 604 19.78 -16.83 26.07
CA ASN A 604 18.57 -17.11 26.84
C ASN A 604 17.93 -18.47 26.56
N VAL A 605 18.44 -19.25 25.61
CA VAL A 605 17.90 -20.57 25.26
C VAL A 605 18.99 -21.63 25.43
N ASP A 606 18.60 -22.84 25.87
CA ASP A 606 19.53 -23.97 26.06
C ASP A 606 20.38 -24.20 24.80
N PRO A 607 21.72 -24.33 24.92
CA PRO A 607 22.62 -24.59 23.80
C PRO A 607 22.24 -25.76 22.89
N ILE A 608 21.53 -26.77 23.40
CA ILE A 608 21.05 -27.89 22.58
C ILE A 608 20.01 -27.47 21.52
N LEU A 609 19.33 -26.34 21.75
CA LEU A 609 18.32 -25.76 20.86
C LEU A 609 18.92 -24.76 19.85
N LEU A 610 20.21 -24.43 20.01
CA LEU A 610 20.95 -23.51 19.16
C LEU A 610 21.64 -24.22 17.99
N GLU A 611 21.96 -23.47 16.93
CA GLU A 611 22.74 -23.99 15.81
C GLU A 611 24.23 -23.71 15.99
N LYS A 612 25.07 -24.75 15.89
CA LYS A 612 26.53 -24.62 16.01
C LYS A 612 27.20 -23.71 14.95
N ASN A 613 26.48 -23.24 13.91
CA ASN A 613 27.02 -22.47 12.77
C ASN A 613 26.12 -21.32 12.27
N GLN A 614 25.23 -20.79 13.11
CA GLN A 614 24.13 -19.90 12.71
C GLN A 614 24.58 -18.64 11.93
N ARG A 615 25.65 -17.97 12.36
CA ARG A 615 26.21 -16.80 11.66
C ARG A 615 26.75 -17.12 10.26
N LYS A 616 27.47 -18.24 10.10
CA LYS A 616 27.98 -18.69 8.79
C LYS A 616 26.85 -19.13 7.86
N ASN A 617 25.80 -19.77 8.40
CA ASN A 617 24.61 -20.16 7.64
C ASN A 617 23.80 -18.94 7.18
N LYS A 618 23.66 -17.91 8.04
CA LYS A 618 22.92 -16.67 7.72
C LYS A 618 23.64 -15.81 6.69
N GLN A 619 24.95 -15.60 6.84
CA GLN A 619 25.75 -14.89 5.84
C GLN A 619 25.69 -15.59 4.49
N ARG A 620 25.77 -16.92 4.48
CA ARG A 620 25.64 -17.73 3.26
C ARG A 620 24.24 -17.63 2.64
N TYR A 621 23.19 -17.71 3.45
CA TYR A 621 21.80 -17.54 2.98
C TYR A 621 21.59 -16.18 2.29
N TYR A 622 22.06 -15.08 2.89
CA TYR A 622 21.94 -13.77 2.27
C TYR A 622 22.87 -13.57 1.07
N LEU A 623 24.01 -14.27 1.03
CA LEU A 623 24.86 -14.30 -0.16
C LEU A 623 24.15 -15.01 -1.32
N ASP A 624 23.51 -16.14 -1.04
CA ASP A 624 22.75 -16.91 -2.04
C ASP A 624 21.55 -16.08 -2.56
N LEU A 625 20.84 -15.34 -1.69
CA LEU A 625 19.79 -14.38 -2.09
C LEU A 625 20.35 -13.24 -2.95
N TYR A 626 21.49 -12.66 -2.56
CA TYR A 626 22.12 -11.58 -3.34
C TYR A 626 22.47 -12.05 -4.75
N LEU A 627 23.01 -13.26 -4.87
CA LEU A 627 23.40 -13.90 -6.13
C LEU A 627 22.21 -14.49 -6.92
N SER A 628 21.00 -14.56 -6.34
CA SER A 628 19.83 -15.07 -7.04
C SER A 628 19.26 -14.05 -8.03
N ASP A 629 18.68 -14.55 -9.12
CA ASP A 629 17.94 -13.71 -10.06
C ASP A 629 16.64 -13.15 -9.44
N PRO A 630 16.20 -11.94 -9.85
CA PRO A 630 16.88 -11.03 -10.78
C PRO A 630 18.09 -10.32 -10.13
N GLN A 631 19.13 -10.06 -10.93
CA GLN A 631 20.32 -9.32 -10.51
C GLN A 631 20.15 -7.80 -10.64
N PRO A 632 20.79 -6.99 -9.76
CA PRO A 632 20.80 -5.54 -9.90
C PRO A 632 21.49 -5.10 -11.19
N ASN A 633 20.97 -4.04 -11.81
CA ASN A 633 21.61 -3.41 -12.96
C ASN A 633 22.88 -2.63 -12.54
N ASP A 634 23.68 -2.16 -13.50
CA ASP A 634 24.98 -1.54 -13.22
C ASP A 634 24.87 -0.27 -12.34
N GLU A 635 23.82 0.52 -12.50
CA GLU A 635 23.57 1.71 -11.68
C GLU A 635 23.22 1.33 -10.23
N GLN A 636 22.38 0.32 -10.05
CA GLN A 636 22.03 -0.23 -8.74
C GLN A 636 23.25 -0.84 -8.05
N LYS A 637 24.06 -1.60 -8.79
CA LYS A 637 25.32 -2.19 -8.29
C LYS A 637 26.28 -1.11 -7.82
N ALA A 638 26.47 -0.04 -8.60
CA ALA A 638 27.35 1.06 -8.23
C ALA A 638 26.91 1.72 -6.91
N ILE A 639 25.61 2.01 -6.76
CA ILE A 639 25.05 2.60 -5.53
C ILE A 639 25.22 1.64 -4.34
N ILE A 640 24.96 0.34 -4.54
CA ILE A 640 25.09 -0.68 -3.48
C ILE A 640 26.53 -0.75 -2.96
N GLU A 641 27.53 -0.77 -3.87
CA GLU A 641 28.94 -0.82 -3.48
C GLU A 641 29.40 0.47 -2.80
N GLU A 642 28.91 1.63 -3.24
CA GLU A 642 29.22 2.92 -2.60
C GLU A 642 28.68 2.98 -1.15
N ILE A 643 27.45 2.51 -0.94
CA ILE A 643 26.86 2.42 0.40
C ILE A 643 27.63 1.43 1.27
N LYS A 644 28.04 0.28 0.72
CA LYS A 644 28.84 -0.72 1.43
C LYS A 644 30.20 -0.17 1.85
N ALA A 645 30.86 0.64 1.01
CA ALA A 645 32.10 1.32 1.37
C ALA A 645 31.87 2.29 2.54
N GLY A 646 30.78 3.06 2.52
CA GLY A 646 30.35 3.88 3.66
C GLY A 646 30.13 3.07 4.94
N MET A 647 29.46 1.93 4.84
CA MET A 647 29.21 1.01 5.95
C MET A 647 30.51 0.44 6.52
N GLN A 648 31.48 0.11 5.67
CA GLN A 648 32.80 -0.37 6.08
C GLN A 648 33.59 0.71 6.84
N SER A 649 33.59 1.96 6.35
CA SER A 649 34.20 3.09 7.04
C SER A 649 33.58 3.32 8.42
N ALA A 650 32.24 3.28 8.51
CA ALA A 650 31.55 3.42 9.78
C ALA A 650 31.83 2.26 10.74
N ARG A 651 31.91 1.03 10.24
CA ARG A 651 32.24 -0.16 11.03
C ARG A 651 33.59 -0.02 11.74
N TYR A 652 34.64 0.42 11.05
CA TYR A 652 35.96 0.60 11.69
C TYR A 652 35.89 1.55 12.89
N VAL A 653 35.11 2.63 12.79
CA VAL A 653 34.98 3.60 13.90
C VAL A 653 34.08 3.06 15.01
N ILE A 654 32.97 2.41 14.66
CA ILE A 654 31.96 1.93 15.62
C ILE A 654 32.44 0.70 16.39
N ASP A 655 33.16 -0.22 15.73
CA ASP A 655 33.77 -1.41 16.35
C ASP A 655 35.07 -1.08 17.11
N GLY A 656 35.51 0.18 17.08
CA GLY A 656 36.71 0.65 17.80
C GLY A 656 38.04 0.33 17.13
N GLU A 657 38.03 -0.07 15.85
CA GLU A 657 39.22 -0.37 15.05
C GLU A 657 39.90 0.90 14.50
N SER A 658 39.18 2.03 14.40
CA SER A 658 39.67 3.35 13.98
C SER A 658 39.10 4.46 14.85
N ARG A 659 39.84 5.58 14.96
CA ARG A 659 39.37 6.79 15.65
C ARG A 659 38.63 7.78 14.74
N GLU A 660 38.85 7.69 13.43
CA GLU A 660 38.30 8.65 12.46
C GLU A 660 37.67 7.93 11.26
N PHE A 661 36.65 8.56 10.68
CA PHE A 661 36.03 8.10 9.44
C PHE A 661 36.96 8.36 8.25
N ALA A 662 36.98 7.44 7.28
CA ALA A 662 37.75 7.65 6.06
C ALA A 662 37.29 8.91 5.31
N THR A 663 38.25 9.74 4.90
CA THR A 663 38.01 10.94 4.09
C THR A 663 37.51 10.57 2.70
N ASN A 664 36.57 11.34 2.15
CA ASN A 664 35.97 11.16 0.82
C ASN A 664 35.08 9.92 0.64
N ILE A 665 34.66 9.25 1.72
CA ILE A 665 33.63 8.19 1.65
C ILE A 665 32.30 8.73 2.16
N PRO A 666 31.23 8.75 1.33
CA PRO A 666 29.92 9.24 1.76
C PRO A 666 29.27 8.30 2.79
N ARG A 667 28.46 8.89 3.68
CA ARG A 667 27.68 8.16 4.71
C ARG A 667 26.18 8.42 4.65
N PHE A 668 25.75 9.42 3.89
CA PHE A 668 24.36 9.80 3.75
C PHE A 668 23.97 9.66 2.29
N PHE A 669 23.14 8.66 2.04
CA PHE A 669 22.68 8.28 0.70
C PHE A 669 21.19 8.55 0.60
N PHE A 670 20.80 9.16 -0.51
CA PHE A 670 19.39 9.38 -0.84
C PHE A 670 19.06 8.65 -2.14
N ILE A 671 18.36 7.51 -2.04
CA ILE A 671 18.00 6.69 -3.19
C ILE A 671 16.61 7.11 -3.68
N THR A 672 16.62 7.93 -4.72
CA THR A 672 15.39 8.41 -5.35
C THR A 672 15.10 7.67 -6.66
N GLY A 673 13.82 7.52 -6.97
CA GLY A 673 13.32 6.85 -8.16
C GLY A 673 11.80 6.82 -8.12
N GLU A 674 11.15 6.63 -9.25
CA GLU A 674 9.69 6.60 -9.32
C GLU A 674 9.04 5.38 -8.67
N GLY A 675 7.70 5.34 -8.68
CA GLY A 675 6.97 4.10 -8.45
C GLY A 675 7.51 3.01 -9.39
N GLY A 676 7.51 1.74 -8.95
CA GLY A 676 7.97 0.52 -9.67
C GLY A 676 9.34 0.59 -10.35
N SER A 677 10.18 1.50 -9.86
CA SER A 677 11.49 1.80 -10.42
C SER A 677 12.59 0.87 -9.85
N GLY A 678 12.20 -0.10 -9.03
CA GLY A 678 13.08 -1.08 -8.40
C GLY A 678 13.80 -0.57 -7.14
N LYS A 679 13.33 0.51 -6.49
CA LYS A 679 13.93 1.02 -5.24
C LYS A 679 13.93 -0.01 -4.12
N THR A 680 12.75 -0.57 -3.82
CA THR A 680 12.60 -1.60 -2.78
C THR A 680 13.42 -2.84 -3.13
N PHE A 681 13.50 -3.22 -4.41
CA PHE A 681 14.40 -4.27 -4.88
C PHE A 681 15.88 -3.91 -4.62
N THR A 682 16.30 -2.67 -4.91
CA THR A 682 17.67 -2.19 -4.64
C THR A 682 17.99 -2.21 -3.15
N TYR A 683 17.03 -1.79 -2.31
CA TYR A 683 17.15 -1.89 -0.86
C TYR A 683 17.28 -3.33 -0.39
N ASN A 684 16.51 -4.27 -0.95
CA ASN A 684 16.61 -5.69 -0.61
C ASN A 684 17.97 -6.28 -1.02
N LYS A 685 18.45 -6.03 -2.25
CA LYS A 685 19.80 -6.44 -2.67
C LYS A 685 20.89 -5.82 -1.80
N LEU A 686 20.74 -4.57 -1.39
CA LEU A 686 21.64 -3.92 -0.44
C LEU A 686 21.61 -4.63 0.93
N ILE A 687 20.43 -4.90 1.49
CA ILE A 687 20.27 -5.59 2.78
C ILE A 687 20.91 -6.97 2.73
N GLU A 688 20.64 -7.74 1.68
CA GLU A 688 21.23 -9.06 1.43
C GLU A 688 22.76 -8.99 1.43
N LEU A 689 23.35 -8.08 0.64
CA LEU A 689 24.80 -7.93 0.58
C LEU A 689 25.41 -7.50 1.92
N LEU A 690 24.76 -6.57 2.63
CA LEU A 690 25.23 -6.09 3.93
C LEU A 690 25.18 -7.18 5.00
N PHE A 691 24.10 -7.97 5.04
CA PHE A 691 23.99 -9.10 5.96
C PHE A 691 24.94 -10.24 5.59
N ALA A 692 25.13 -10.54 4.30
CA ALA A 692 26.14 -11.48 3.82
C ALA A 692 27.55 -11.08 4.27
N SER A 693 27.84 -9.78 4.28
CA SER A 693 29.12 -9.20 4.72
C SER A 693 29.25 -9.03 6.24
N GLY A 694 28.22 -9.40 7.01
CA GLY A 694 28.22 -9.34 8.47
C GLY A 694 28.00 -7.95 9.09
N PHE A 695 27.46 -6.99 8.33
CA PHE A 695 27.11 -5.69 8.90
C PHE A 695 25.84 -5.78 9.77
N ARG A 696 25.82 -5.03 10.88
CA ARG A 696 24.63 -4.78 11.71
C ARG A 696 23.89 -3.56 11.18
N VAL A 697 22.75 -3.77 10.53
CA VAL A 697 21.98 -2.73 9.84
C VAL A 697 20.51 -2.79 10.27
N LEU A 698 19.82 -1.66 10.32
CA LEU A 698 18.38 -1.58 10.58
C LEU A 698 17.59 -1.25 9.31
N PRO A 699 16.94 -2.22 8.66
CA PRO A 699 15.98 -1.96 7.59
C PRO A 699 14.68 -1.40 8.14
N MET A 700 14.26 -0.24 7.66
CA MET A 700 13.03 0.42 8.08
C MET A 700 12.26 1.02 6.91
N ALA A 701 10.99 1.37 7.13
CA ALA A 701 10.20 2.16 6.19
C ALA A 701 9.22 3.10 6.91
N SER A 702 8.67 4.09 6.20
CA SER A 702 7.70 5.03 6.77
C SER A 702 6.33 4.40 7.10
N THR A 703 5.94 3.34 6.38
CA THR A 703 4.64 2.67 6.53
C THR A 703 4.78 1.16 6.72
N GLY A 704 3.79 0.53 7.38
CA GLY A 704 3.83 -0.91 7.67
C GLY A 704 3.93 -1.78 6.42
N ILE A 705 3.22 -1.41 5.34
CA ILE A 705 3.25 -2.15 4.07
C ILE A 705 4.63 -2.04 3.41
N ALA A 706 5.23 -0.85 3.38
CA ALA A 706 6.57 -0.68 2.80
C ALA A 706 7.62 -1.43 3.62
N ALA A 707 7.47 -1.47 4.94
CA ALA A 707 8.35 -2.24 5.81
C ALA A 707 8.27 -3.75 5.54
N GLU A 708 7.08 -4.27 5.24
CA GLU A 708 6.84 -5.69 4.94
C GLU A 708 7.50 -6.14 3.63
N LEU A 709 7.75 -5.21 2.71
CA LEU A 709 8.46 -5.48 1.45
C LEU A 709 9.99 -5.53 1.61
N LEU A 710 10.53 -5.08 2.75
CA LEU A 710 11.96 -5.13 3.03
C LEU A 710 12.32 -6.41 3.78
N HIS A 711 13.47 -7.01 3.44
CA HIS A 711 14.02 -8.11 4.24
C HIS A 711 14.24 -7.66 5.68
N THR A 712 13.54 -8.30 6.62
CA THR A 712 13.55 -7.97 8.07
C THR A 712 13.08 -6.56 8.42
N GLY A 713 12.30 -5.92 7.53
CA GLY A 713 11.85 -4.54 7.69
C GLY A 713 10.80 -4.33 8.79
N ALA A 714 10.82 -3.13 9.36
CA ALA A 714 9.80 -2.63 10.29
C ALA A 714 9.60 -1.12 10.11
N THR A 715 8.55 -0.52 10.66
CA THR A 715 8.38 0.93 10.51
C THR A 715 9.39 1.71 11.35
N VAL A 716 9.77 2.91 10.90
CA VAL A 716 10.66 3.81 11.68
C VAL A 716 10.09 4.04 13.08
N HIS A 717 8.78 4.26 13.17
CA HIS A 717 8.09 4.40 14.44
C HIS A 717 8.24 3.14 15.30
N LYS A 718 8.00 1.95 14.72
CA LYS A 718 8.09 0.66 15.42
C LYS A 718 9.49 0.33 15.95
N ARG A 719 10.54 0.80 15.28
CA ARG A 719 11.95 0.46 15.58
C ARG A 719 12.65 1.49 16.47
N LEU A 720 12.32 2.77 16.27
CA LEU A 720 13.08 3.90 16.86
C LEU A 720 12.22 4.85 17.70
N CYS A 721 10.90 4.89 17.54
CA CYS A 721 10.05 5.85 18.24
C CYS A 721 9.22 5.14 19.33
N ARG A 722 9.64 5.25 20.59
CA ARG A 722 8.87 4.69 21.73
C ARG A 722 7.52 5.39 21.93
N GLN A 723 7.41 6.66 21.52
CA GLN A 723 6.17 7.43 21.63
C GLN A 723 5.39 7.40 20.31
N ARG A 724 4.07 7.17 20.39
CA ARG A 724 3.19 7.15 19.20
C ARG A 724 3.15 8.50 18.47
N ASN A 725 3.36 9.61 19.18
CA ASN A 725 3.41 10.95 18.63
C ASN A 725 4.82 11.52 18.87
N VAL A 726 5.51 11.86 17.80
CA VAL A 726 6.85 12.49 17.84
C VAL A 726 6.76 13.85 17.18
N ASP A 727 7.13 14.88 17.92
CA ASP A 727 7.22 16.27 17.47
C ASP A 727 8.60 16.88 17.78
N ALA A 728 8.80 18.14 17.39
CA ALA A 728 10.05 18.86 17.63
C ALA A 728 10.45 18.94 19.12
N SER A 729 9.48 18.97 20.05
CA SER A 729 9.71 19.05 21.50
C SER A 729 9.95 17.69 22.16
N THR A 730 9.66 16.60 21.43
CA THR A 730 9.80 15.23 21.94
C THR A 730 11.28 14.90 22.14
N TYR A 731 11.69 14.65 23.38
CA TYR A 731 13.05 14.25 23.72
C TYR A 731 13.20 12.72 23.71
N PRO A 732 14.33 12.18 23.19
CA PRO A 732 14.61 10.76 23.28
C PRO A 732 14.91 10.38 24.74
N ASN A 733 13.94 9.77 25.43
CA ASN A 733 14.13 9.28 26.79
C ASN A 733 14.64 7.83 26.75
N VAL A 734 15.95 7.67 26.52
CA VAL A 734 16.63 6.37 26.49
C VAL A 734 17.90 6.45 27.35
N GLU A 735 17.94 5.64 28.40
CA GLU A 735 19.12 5.56 29.26
C GLU A 735 20.32 5.00 28.52
N TYR A 736 21.49 5.63 28.69
CA TYR A 736 22.71 5.24 28.00
C TYR A 736 23.11 3.78 28.30
N GLN A 737 22.90 3.30 29.52
CA GLN A 737 23.22 1.93 29.93
C GLN A 737 22.17 0.89 29.52
N SER A 738 21.05 1.31 28.93
CA SER A 738 20.03 0.37 28.47
C SER A 738 20.57 -0.51 27.35
N MET A 739 20.12 -1.77 27.31
CA MET A 739 20.47 -2.70 26.23
C MET A 739 20.02 -2.19 24.85
N TYR A 740 18.89 -1.49 24.80
CA TYR A 740 18.42 -0.83 23.59
C TYR A 740 19.42 0.22 23.07
N ALA A 741 19.96 1.05 23.96
CA ALA A 741 21.01 2.00 23.60
C ALA A 741 22.30 1.30 23.15
N GLU A 742 22.67 0.19 23.78
CA GLU A 742 23.83 -0.62 23.39
C GLU A 742 23.71 -1.16 21.96
N VAL A 743 22.54 -1.66 21.58
CA VAL A 743 22.28 -2.11 20.21
C VAL A 743 22.42 -0.99 19.21
N LEU A 744 21.76 0.14 19.47
CA LEU A 744 21.80 1.27 18.57
C LEU A 744 23.21 1.89 18.49
N ARG A 745 24.02 1.78 19.55
CA ARG A 745 25.45 2.08 19.49
C ARG A 745 26.21 1.11 18.60
N ASN A 746 25.83 -0.16 18.55
CA ASN A 746 26.55 -1.19 17.81
C ASN A 746 26.11 -1.32 16.34
N ILE A 747 24.97 -0.78 15.91
CA ILE A 747 24.62 -0.81 14.47
C ILE A 747 25.63 0.03 13.65
N HIS A 748 25.89 -0.35 12.40
CA HIS A 748 26.75 0.39 11.49
C HIS A 748 25.97 1.44 10.68
N GLY A 749 24.70 1.15 10.41
CA GLY A 749 23.82 2.03 9.66
C GLY A 749 22.37 1.58 9.65
N PHE A 750 21.54 2.35 8.96
CA PHE A 750 20.11 2.08 8.81
C PHE A 750 19.61 2.44 7.41
N ILE A 751 18.49 1.82 7.03
CA ILE A 751 17.83 2.01 5.75
C ILE A 751 16.40 2.50 6.01
N ILE A 752 15.91 3.49 5.27
CA ILE A 752 14.52 3.98 5.38
C ILE A 752 13.87 4.03 3.99
N ASP A 753 13.03 3.04 3.65
CA ASP A 753 12.22 3.10 2.42
C ASP A 753 11.01 4.04 2.60
N GLU A 754 10.56 4.63 1.49
CA GLU A 754 9.46 5.60 1.44
C GLU A 754 9.66 6.81 2.38
N VAL A 755 10.89 7.28 2.56
CA VAL A 755 11.21 8.42 3.45
C VAL A 755 10.45 9.70 3.08
N SER A 756 9.96 9.83 1.84
CA SER A 756 9.09 10.95 1.43
C SER A 756 7.76 11.03 2.19
N MET A 757 7.31 9.93 2.80
CA MET A 757 6.14 9.90 3.67
C MET A 757 6.49 10.19 5.14
N GLN A 758 7.78 10.28 5.48
CA GLN A 758 8.23 10.47 6.85
C GLN A 758 8.25 11.97 7.20
N HIS A 759 7.64 12.30 8.34
CA HIS A 759 7.69 13.67 8.84
C HIS A 759 9.12 14.05 9.26
N ARG A 760 9.51 15.30 9.03
CA ARG A 760 10.84 15.82 9.38
C ARG A 760 11.17 15.60 10.85
N ASP A 761 10.23 15.88 11.74
CA ASP A 761 10.43 15.77 13.20
C ASP A 761 10.83 14.36 13.63
N VAL A 762 10.40 13.33 12.90
CA VAL A 762 10.79 11.96 13.19
C VAL A 762 12.25 11.70 12.79
N LEU A 763 12.71 12.25 11.66
CA LEU A 763 14.12 12.16 11.28
C LEU A 763 15.01 12.96 12.25
N ASP A 764 14.57 14.14 12.65
CA ASP A 764 15.27 14.98 13.64
C ASP A 764 15.27 14.30 15.03
N PHE A 765 14.21 13.57 15.38
CA PHE A 765 14.16 12.73 16.58
C PHE A 765 15.14 11.54 16.48
N VAL A 766 15.19 10.81 15.37
CA VAL A 766 16.14 9.70 15.17
C VAL A 766 17.58 10.19 15.30
N ASP A 767 17.90 11.33 14.70
CA ASP A 767 19.23 11.93 14.81
C ASP A 767 19.57 12.30 16.27
N ARG A 768 18.65 12.96 16.98
CA ARG A 768 18.82 13.27 18.41
C ARG A 768 18.98 12.02 19.27
N LEU A 769 18.20 10.97 19.00
CA LEU A 769 18.26 9.69 19.71
C LEU A 769 19.62 9.01 19.52
N LEU A 770 20.09 8.89 18.27
CA LEU A 770 21.36 8.22 18.00
C LEU A 770 22.55 9.02 18.54
N ARG A 771 22.48 10.36 18.52
CA ARG A 771 23.51 11.22 19.13
C ARG A 771 23.50 11.16 20.65
N SER A 772 22.35 11.10 21.31
CA SER A 772 22.27 11.07 22.78
C SER A 772 22.86 9.79 23.38
N ILE A 773 22.75 8.68 22.67
CA ILE A 773 23.29 7.38 23.10
C ILE A 773 24.67 7.07 22.53
N ALA A 774 25.23 7.92 21.67
CA ALA A 774 26.53 7.70 21.05
C ALA A 774 27.68 7.85 22.07
N PRO A 775 28.81 7.15 21.84
CA PRO A 775 30.05 7.41 22.58
C PRO A 775 30.47 8.89 22.48
N PRO A 776 31.16 9.45 23.49
CA PRO A 776 31.47 10.89 23.55
C PRO A 776 32.10 11.48 22.28
N ASN A 777 32.97 10.72 21.61
CA ASN A 777 33.62 11.14 20.35
C ASN A 777 32.68 11.21 19.14
N LEU A 778 31.47 10.63 19.22
CA LEU A 778 30.49 10.56 18.13
C LEU A 778 29.20 11.36 18.40
N GLN A 779 29.00 11.91 19.60
CA GLN A 779 27.78 12.64 19.96
C GLN A 779 27.54 13.90 19.11
N SER A 780 28.61 14.56 18.66
CA SER A 780 28.54 15.72 17.76
C SER A 780 28.40 15.33 16.28
N THR A 781 28.55 14.04 15.96
CA THR A 781 28.46 13.54 14.58
C THR A 781 27.00 13.25 14.22
N PRO A 782 26.50 13.67 13.04
CA PRO A 782 25.14 13.37 12.63
C PRO A 782 24.84 11.86 12.72
N PHE A 783 23.66 11.54 13.24
CA PHE A 783 23.17 10.20 13.55
C PHE A 783 24.13 9.37 14.39
N GLY A 784 24.97 9.96 15.25
CA GLY A 784 25.93 9.23 16.08
C GLY A 784 26.98 8.47 15.27
N GLY A 785 27.28 8.95 14.07
CA GLY A 785 28.30 8.35 13.19
C GLY A 785 27.78 7.27 12.23
N LYS A 786 26.50 6.93 12.27
CA LYS A 786 25.89 5.85 11.47
C LYS A 786 25.72 6.24 10.00
N VAL A 787 25.74 5.23 9.12
CA VAL A 787 25.38 5.38 7.70
C VAL A 787 23.86 5.37 7.55
N SER A 788 23.34 6.27 6.71
CA SER A 788 21.91 6.33 6.35
C SER A 788 21.75 6.13 4.86
N ALA A 789 20.93 5.17 4.45
CA ALA A 789 20.41 5.07 3.08
C ALA A 789 18.89 5.24 3.11
N ARG A 790 18.34 6.24 2.41
CA ARG A 790 16.93 6.61 2.53
C ARG A 790 16.32 7.11 1.23
#